data_AF-A0A165ZGX0-F1
#
_entry.id   AF-A0A165ZGX0-F1
#
_cell.length_a   1.000
_cell.length_b   1.000
_cell.length_c   1.000
_cell.angle_alpha   90.00
_cell.angle_beta   90.00
_cell.angle_gamma   90.00
#
_symmetry.space_group_name_H-M   'P 1'
#
loop_
_entity.id
_entity.type
_entity.pdbx_description
1 polymer ?
#
loop_
_entity_poly.entity_id
_entity_poly.type
_entity_poly.pdbx_seq_one_letter_code
_entity_poly.pdbx_strand_id
1 'polypeptide(L)'
;MHEFELGVWKGLFIHLLRILEVHDKKTNGRTTHEFNKRFRLVPTFGRDTIRRFQNNISGLKQLAARDYEDIMQCAIPVFDGLLPEPHNSAILTLLFTCNHWHGLAKLRLHIDPTLALMEGEGDHLGVQLRQFANETCAVFETEELKRETAARHRREAKAASKRDAAGATRRRPQARRGSSEPSTGPLKKRYHLGTYKHHCIPDYPRTIREFGTTDSYSTNGPELEHRKPKGRYVRTSRKKFVKQMTAIERREARGKNQDAEDSAFNPELHHQMGKTENEWIEMGEFLRQNKGDPAVKDFDAKLKQHLLPRVLAVLKQQGETDTNSLPSPDSCRAEEVIILGRHNRFFEHRILRVNYTSYDVRRDQDMVNAHSSHCNIMVLCHPCDDFNAIDHLSYRYGRVLGAYHVNVIYNGPGRVNLNSHRLEFLWVRWYDQIGREGDDWNSRRLSRLHFGPLEDENAFGFIDPSDILRGCHIIPRFSLNEVHADPTHGGWSPLARDHSDWKEYYINRFVDRDMLMRYHFGYGIGHVYSHTKFRQPAGAPIGEHVMTHHDPSAPPASHASNTLPAAGSLPLESYRQNLGQDVGLEAEPSSESDYSMDLDDEAFKDEDSDEDSDEDSDEDSDEDSDEDSDEGDGAEDGEDLDFRNIDGIEELIAEEMYYV
;
A
#
# COMPACT_ATOMS: atom_id res chain seq x y z
N MET A 1 16.79 -0.77 -2.07
CA MET A 1 16.18 -1.82 -1.23
C MET A 1 16.26 -3.26 -1.77
N HIS A 2 16.82 -3.52 -2.95
CA HIS A 2 16.96 -4.90 -3.47
C HIS A 2 17.71 -5.85 -2.51
N GLU A 3 18.70 -5.34 -1.78
CA GLU A 3 19.45 -6.13 -0.79
C GLU A 3 18.55 -6.70 0.30
N PHE A 4 17.58 -5.93 0.76
CA PHE A 4 16.61 -6.39 1.72
C PHE A 4 15.51 -7.23 1.07
N GLU A 5 14.78 -6.70 0.10
CA GLU A 5 13.58 -7.34 -0.47
C GLU A 5 13.91 -8.67 -1.18
N LEU A 6 14.92 -8.68 -2.05
CA LEU A 6 15.33 -9.87 -2.80
C LEU A 6 16.46 -10.66 -2.14
N GLY A 7 17.09 -10.10 -1.10
CA GLY A 7 18.13 -10.77 -0.33
C GLY A 7 17.63 -11.31 0.99
N VAL A 8 17.53 -10.44 1.99
CA VAL A 8 17.16 -10.79 3.37
C VAL A 8 15.75 -11.37 3.43
N TRP A 9 14.75 -10.61 2.99
CA TRP A 9 13.35 -11.00 3.06
C TRP A 9 13.05 -12.23 2.22
N LYS A 10 13.40 -12.23 0.92
CA LYS A 10 13.21 -13.41 0.06
C LYS A 10 13.87 -14.67 0.65
N GLY A 11 15.06 -14.55 1.23
CA GLY A 11 15.76 -15.64 1.89
C GLY A 11 14.99 -16.16 3.12
N LEU A 12 14.54 -15.24 3.99
CA LEU A 12 13.71 -15.55 5.15
C LEU A 12 12.40 -16.21 4.73
N PHE A 13 11.69 -15.63 3.75
CA PHE A 13 10.41 -16.14 3.26
C PHE A 13 10.51 -17.56 2.69
N ILE A 14 11.53 -17.83 1.87
CA ILE A 14 11.78 -19.19 1.36
C ILE A 14 12.03 -20.16 2.53
N HIS A 15 12.76 -19.73 3.56
CA HIS A 15 13.01 -20.56 4.73
C HIS A 15 11.72 -20.82 5.54
N LEU A 16 10.85 -19.83 5.69
CA LEU A 16 9.53 -20.00 6.31
C LEU A 16 8.67 -21.02 5.54
N LEU A 17 8.70 -21.01 4.21
CA LEU A 17 8.02 -22.04 3.40
C LEU A 17 8.57 -23.44 3.64
N ARG A 18 9.89 -23.58 3.81
CA ARG A 18 10.50 -24.89 4.16
C ARG A 18 10.05 -25.36 5.54
N ILE A 19 9.94 -24.45 6.51
CA ILE A 19 9.39 -24.75 7.84
C ILE A 19 7.95 -25.26 7.71
N LEU A 20 7.12 -24.59 6.91
CA LEU A 20 5.74 -25.03 6.65
C LEU A 20 5.69 -26.42 6.02
N GLU A 21 6.53 -26.72 5.02
CA GLU A 21 6.57 -28.07 4.40
C GLU A 21 6.99 -29.16 5.41
N VAL A 22 7.97 -28.87 6.27
CA VAL A 22 8.39 -29.81 7.34
C VAL A 22 7.26 -30.03 8.34
N HIS A 23 6.60 -28.96 8.76
CA HIS A 23 5.45 -29.05 9.66
C HIS A 23 4.32 -29.88 9.03
N ASP A 24 3.99 -29.62 7.76
CA ASP A 24 2.96 -30.35 7.01
C ASP A 24 3.25 -31.84 6.95
N LYS A 25 4.49 -32.21 6.63
CA LYS A 25 4.95 -33.61 6.60
C LYS A 25 4.82 -34.27 7.97
N LYS A 26 5.20 -33.56 9.05
CA LYS A 26 5.17 -34.10 10.43
C LYS A 26 3.75 -34.31 10.95
N THR A 27 2.84 -33.38 10.67
CA THR A 27 1.46 -33.44 11.19
C THR A 27 0.48 -34.12 10.22
N ASN A 28 0.95 -34.55 9.05
CA ASN A 28 0.10 -34.94 7.92
C ASN A 28 -0.99 -33.89 7.62
N GLY A 29 -0.58 -32.62 7.71
CA GLY A 29 -1.47 -31.46 7.70
C GLY A 29 -1.80 -30.96 6.29
N ARG A 30 -2.46 -29.79 6.26
CA ARG A 30 -2.69 -29.00 5.04
C ARG A 30 -2.26 -27.54 5.21
N THR A 31 -1.23 -27.32 6.02
CA THR A 31 -0.69 -26.01 6.39
C THR A 31 -0.25 -25.22 5.16
N THR A 32 0.39 -25.87 4.18
CA THR A 32 0.83 -25.19 2.94
C THR A 32 -0.37 -24.81 2.06
N HIS A 33 -1.41 -25.65 2.05
CA HIS A 33 -2.66 -25.34 1.34
C HIS A 33 -3.38 -24.16 2.00
N GLU A 34 -3.50 -24.19 3.33
CA GLU A 34 -4.12 -23.12 4.11
C GLU A 34 -3.37 -21.79 3.95
N PHE A 35 -2.03 -21.82 3.98
CA PHE A 35 -1.19 -20.67 3.67
C PHE A 35 -1.54 -20.01 2.32
N ASN A 36 -1.66 -20.80 1.25
CA ASN A 36 -2.03 -20.28 -0.07
C ASN A 36 -3.48 -19.80 -0.12
N LYS A 37 -4.41 -20.50 0.55
CA LYS A 37 -5.81 -20.08 0.68
C LYS A 37 -5.90 -18.70 1.34
N ARG A 38 -5.21 -18.50 2.45
CA ARG A 38 -5.19 -17.24 3.20
C ARG A 38 -4.64 -16.08 2.38
N PHE A 39 -3.55 -16.28 1.63
CA PHE A 39 -3.06 -15.24 0.71
C PHE A 39 -4.11 -14.81 -0.32
N ARG A 40 -4.87 -15.75 -0.90
CA ARG A 40 -5.96 -15.42 -1.85
C ARG A 40 -7.13 -14.67 -1.23
N LEU A 41 -7.32 -14.81 0.08
CA LEU A 41 -8.35 -14.12 0.85
C LEU A 41 -7.91 -12.74 1.36
N VAL A 42 -6.63 -12.38 1.21
CA VAL A 42 -6.17 -11.03 1.53
C VAL A 42 -6.83 -10.03 0.54
N PRO A 43 -7.53 -8.99 1.05
CA PRO A 43 -8.14 -8.00 0.19
C PRO A 43 -7.09 -7.16 -0.56
N THR A 44 -7.47 -6.64 -1.73
CA THR A 44 -6.65 -5.64 -2.43
C THR A 44 -6.71 -4.29 -1.72
N PHE A 45 -5.68 -3.47 -1.91
CA PHE A 45 -5.65 -2.11 -1.38
C PHE A 45 -4.94 -1.14 -2.32
N GLY A 46 -5.45 0.09 -2.39
CA GLY A 46 -4.98 1.11 -3.35
C GLY A 46 -5.17 0.70 -4.82
N ARG A 47 -4.75 1.55 -5.75
CA ARG A 47 -4.79 1.22 -7.18
C ARG A 47 -3.79 0.12 -7.55
N ASP A 48 -2.62 0.18 -6.95
CA ASP A 48 -1.48 -0.70 -7.26
C ASP A 48 -0.66 -1.09 -6.03
N THR A 49 -1.11 -0.77 -4.81
CA THR A 49 -0.36 -0.96 -3.57
C THR A 49 -0.34 -2.41 -3.12
N ILE A 50 -1.51 -3.03 -2.92
CA ILE A 50 -1.65 -4.48 -2.67
C ILE A 50 -2.54 -5.08 -3.74
N ARG A 51 -1.94 -5.95 -4.55
CA ARG A 51 -2.63 -6.63 -5.63
C ARG A 51 -3.21 -7.96 -5.18
N ARG A 52 -4.15 -8.48 -5.98
CA ARG A 52 -4.78 -9.77 -5.70
C ARG A 52 -3.75 -10.89 -5.85
N PHE A 53 -3.55 -11.67 -4.79
CA PHE A 53 -2.73 -12.88 -4.81
C PHE A 53 -3.52 -14.03 -5.46
N GLN A 54 -3.40 -14.23 -6.78
CA GLN A 54 -4.14 -15.29 -7.49
C GLN A 54 -3.45 -16.65 -7.40
N ASN A 55 -2.13 -16.66 -7.58
CA ASN A 55 -1.31 -17.86 -7.67
C ASN A 55 -0.98 -18.46 -6.28
N ASN A 56 -0.61 -19.74 -6.26
CA ASN A 56 -0.01 -20.35 -5.07
C ASN A 56 1.33 -19.67 -4.77
N ILE A 57 1.34 -18.80 -3.76
CA ILE A 57 2.52 -18.06 -3.32
C ILE A 57 3.64 -19.00 -2.88
N SER A 58 3.31 -20.14 -2.26
CA SER A 58 4.31 -21.14 -1.87
C SER A 58 5.06 -21.75 -3.08
N GLY A 59 4.45 -21.72 -4.27
CA GLY A 59 5.08 -22.16 -5.52
C GLY A 59 6.15 -21.20 -6.02
N LEU A 60 6.11 -19.93 -5.58
CA LEU A 60 7.09 -18.89 -5.90
C LEU A 60 7.35 -18.77 -7.43
N LYS A 61 6.28 -18.91 -8.23
CA LYS A 61 6.29 -18.81 -9.69
C LYS A 61 5.86 -17.41 -10.11
N GLN A 62 6.52 -16.88 -11.16
CA GLN A 62 6.18 -15.59 -11.77
C GLN A 62 6.15 -14.39 -10.81
N LEU A 63 6.99 -14.41 -9.76
CA LEU A 63 7.10 -13.31 -8.79
C LEU A 63 8.18 -12.31 -9.22
N ALA A 64 7.78 -11.05 -9.38
CA ALA A 64 8.65 -9.88 -9.50
C ALA A 64 9.08 -9.37 -8.10
N ALA A 65 10.03 -8.43 -8.06
CA ALA A 65 10.56 -7.88 -6.81
C ALA A 65 9.46 -7.26 -5.92
N ARG A 66 8.56 -6.46 -6.51
CA ARG A 66 7.41 -5.87 -5.82
C ARG A 66 6.49 -6.90 -5.17
N ASP A 67 6.35 -8.09 -5.77
CA ASP A 67 5.44 -9.10 -5.22
C ASP A 67 5.97 -9.63 -3.89
N TYR A 68 7.31 -9.63 -3.69
CA TYR A 68 7.89 -9.96 -2.39
C TYR A 68 7.59 -8.90 -1.33
N GLU A 69 7.51 -7.62 -1.70
CA GLU A 69 7.08 -6.56 -0.78
C GLU A 69 5.63 -6.77 -0.35
N ASP A 70 4.70 -6.93 -1.30
CA ASP A 70 3.28 -7.16 -1.01
C ASP A 70 3.08 -8.40 -0.11
N ILE A 71 3.83 -9.49 -0.38
CA ILE A 71 3.82 -10.70 0.45
C ILE A 71 4.27 -10.39 1.88
N MET A 72 5.33 -9.60 2.07
CA MET A 72 5.84 -9.25 3.40
C MET A 72 4.81 -8.46 4.21
N GLN A 73 4.22 -7.44 3.57
CA GLN A 73 3.22 -6.55 4.17
C GLN A 73 1.95 -7.29 4.61
N CYS A 74 1.65 -8.44 3.98
CA CYS A 74 0.47 -9.24 4.27
C CYS A 74 0.79 -10.56 5.00
N ALA A 75 2.05 -10.83 5.34
CA ALA A 75 2.47 -12.12 5.87
C ALA A 75 1.91 -12.41 7.27
N ILE A 76 1.80 -11.40 8.14
CA ILE A 76 1.40 -11.59 9.55
C ILE A 76 0.02 -12.26 9.68
N PRO A 77 -1.08 -11.72 9.08
CA PRO A 77 -2.38 -12.39 9.12
C PRO A 77 -2.36 -13.80 8.52
N VAL A 78 -1.56 -14.03 7.48
CA VAL A 78 -1.47 -15.32 6.79
C VAL A 78 -0.82 -16.38 7.68
N PHE A 79 0.32 -16.04 8.31
CA PHE A 79 1.09 -16.96 9.15
C PHE A 79 0.46 -17.21 10.52
N ASP A 80 -0.42 -16.31 11.00
CA ASP A 80 -1.01 -16.41 12.33
C ASP A 80 -1.72 -17.75 12.56
N GLY A 81 -1.24 -18.52 13.53
CA GLY A 81 -1.80 -19.82 13.92
C GLY A 81 -1.51 -20.95 12.92
N LEU A 82 -0.57 -20.79 11.98
CA LEU A 82 -0.16 -21.88 11.08
C LEU A 82 0.88 -22.82 11.70
N LEU A 83 1.58 -22.38 12.72
CA LEU A 83 2.67 -23.13 13.36
C LEU A 83 2.39 -23.31 14.86
N PRO A 84 3.02 -24.28 15.52
CA PRO A 84 2.89 -24.45 16.96
C PRO A 84 3.60 -23.32 17.72
N GLU A 85 3.10 -23.00 18.91
CA GLU A 85 3.82 -22.14 19.85
C GLU A 85 5.03 -22.87 20.45
N PRO A 86 6.12 -22.16 20.81
CA PRO A 86 6.29 -20.69 20.77
C PRO A 86 6.70 -20.13 19.40
N HIS A 87 6.89 -20.99 18.39
CA HIS A 87 7.48 -20.59 17.10
C HIS A 87 6.56 -19.71 16.27
N ASN A 88 5.24 -19.91 16.36
CA ASN A 88 4.26 -19.04 15.72
C ASN A 88 4.40 -17.60 16.19
N SER A 89 4.30 -17.35 17.51
CA SER A 89 4.47 -15.99 18.05
C SER A 89 5.84 -15.39 17.73
N ALA A 90 6.92 -16.19 17.76
CA ALA A 90 8.25 -15.73 17.38
C ALA A 90 8.33 -15.29 15.91
N ILE A 91 7.72 -16.05 14.99
CA ILE A 91 7.68 -15.71 13.56
C ILE A 91 6.84 -14.46 13.31
N LEU A 92 5.65 -14.34 13.93
CA LEU A 92 4.82 -13.15 13.78
C LEU A 92 5.54 -11.89 14.28
N THR A 93 6.27 -12.01 15.38
CA THR A 93 7.10 -10.92 15.93
C THR A 93 8.22 -10.54 14.97
N LEU A 94 8.92 -11.53 14.39
CA LEU A 94 9.95 -11.27 13.37
C LEU A 94 9.37 -10.60 12.12
N LEU A 95 8.23 -11.08 11.62
CA LEU A 95 7.55 -10.49 10.47
C LEU A 95 7.13 -9.04 10.74
N PHE A 96 6.67 -8.73 11.96
CA PHE A 96 6.37 -7.36 12.36
C PHE A 96 7.62 -6.48 12.30
N THR A 97 8.73 -6.92 12.89
CA THR A 97 9.99 -6.17 12.90
C THR A 97 10.55 -5.98 11.50
N CYS A 98 10.46 -7.00 10.63
CA CYS A 98 10.82 -6.87 9.21
C CYS A 98 10.01 -5.77 8.51
N ASN A 99 8.69 -5.77 8.70
CA ASN A 99 7.80 -4.76 8.10
C ASN A 99 8.06 -3.36 8.65
N HIS A 100 8.29 -3.22 9.96
CA HIS A 100 8.54 -1.93 10.59
C HIS A 100 9.86 -1.34 10.13
N TRP A 101 10.95 -2.11 10.18
CA TRP A 101 12.26 -1.66 9.69
C TRP A 101 12.22 -1.31 8.19
N HIS A 102 11.61 -2.17 7.36
CA HIS A 102 11.51 -1.93 5.92
C HIS A 102 10.69 -0.69 5.59
N GLY A 103 9.58 -0.49 6.28
CA GLY A 103 8.75 0.70 6.10
C GLY A 103 9.49 1.99 6.46
N LEU A 104 10.27 1.99 7.54
CA LEU A 104 11.16 3.11 7.91
C LEU A 104 12.26 3.32 6.85
N ALA A 105 12.91 2.26 6.39
CA ALA A 105 13.94 2.32 5.36
C ALA A 105 13.45 2.88 4.02
N LYS A 106 12.14 2.77 3.75
CA LYS A 106 11.49 3.25 2.52
C LYS A 106 10.90 4.64 2.67
N LEU A 107 10.98 5.31 3.81
CA LEU A 107 10.53 6.70 3.87
C LEU A 107 11.30 7.56 2.85
N ARG A 108 10.58 8.50 2.24
CA ARG A 108 11.09 9.52 1.30
C ARG A 108 11.47 10.80 2.00
N LEU A 109 11.11 10.90 3.27
CA LEU A 109 11.39 12.03 4.12
C LEU A 109 11.65 11.50 5.52
N HIS A 110 12.81 11.83 6.06
CA HIS A 110 13.20 11.50 7.42
C HIS A 110 13.33 12.76 8.26
N ILE A 111 13.09 12.59 9.55
CA ILE A 111 13.44 13.53 10.62
C ILE A 111 14.35 12.76 11.60
N ASP A 112 15.09 13.47 12.46
CA ASP A 112 16.03 12.80 13.39
C ASP A 112 15.37 11.68 14.22
N PRO A 113 14.13 11.85 14.75
CA PRO A 113 13.45 10.75 15.44
C PRO A 113 13.18 9.51 14.57
N THR A 114 12.83 9.66 13.29
CA THR A 114 12.52 8.49 12.44
C THR A 114 13.79 7.73 12.07
N LEU A 115 14.93 8.41 11.96
CA LEU A 115 16.24 7.76 11.79
C LEU A 115 16.67 7.02 13.06
N ALA A 116 16.50 7.62 14.24
CA ALA A 116 16.79 6.96 15.51
C ALA A 116 15.92 5.71 15.73
N LEU A 117 14.63 5.79 15.38
CA LEU A 117 13.74 4.63 15.37
C LEU A 117 14.23 3.53 14.42
N MET A 118 14.68 3.91 13.23
CA MET A 118 15.17 2.95 12.24
C MET A 118 16.45 2.24 12.70
N GLU A 119 17.35 2.94 13.39
CA GLU A 119 18.54 2.34 14.03
C GLU A 119 18.15 1.32 15.08
N GLY A 120 17.28 1.70 16.02
CA GLY A 120 16.78 0.80 17.05
C GLY A 120 16.09 -0.44 16.47
N GLU A 121 15.26 -0.27 15.44
CA GLU A 121 14.64 -1.41 14.76
C GLU A 121 15.62 -2.28 13.97
N GLY A 122 16.74 -1.72 13.50
CA GLY A 122 17.83 -2.48 12.90
C GLY A 122 18.47 -3.44 13.91
N ASP A 123 18.72 -2.96 15.13
CA ASP A 123 19.24 -3.79 16.23
C ASP A 123 18.26 -4.89 16.61
N HIS A 124 16.98 -4.54 16.78
CA HIS A 124 15.91 -5.49 17.09
C HIS A 124 15.78 -6.56 16.00
N LEU A 125 15.82 -6.16 14.73
CA LEU A 125 15.76 -7.09 13.60
C LEU A 125 16.95 -8.06 13.63
N GLY A 126 18.16 -7.57 13.88
CA GLY A 126 19.35 -8.39 14.01
C GLY A 126 19.24 -9.42 15.14
N VAL A 127 18.72 -9.02 16.31
CA VAL A 127 18.47 -9.92 17.45
C VAL A 127 17.46 -11.01 17.08
N GLN A 128 16.32 -10.63 16.51
CA GLN A 128 15.25 -11.57 16.19
C GLN A 128 15.61 -12.53 15.07
N LEU A 129 16.38 -12.09 14.08
CA LEU A 129 16.93 -12.97 13.04
C LEU A 129 17.87 -14.03 13.64
N ARG A 130 18.71 -13.66 14.61
CA ARG A 130 19.59 -14.59 15.33
C ARG A 130 18.78 -15.57 16.19
N GLN A 131 17.78 -15.08 16.92
CA GLN A 131 16.88 -15.94 17.70
C GLN A 131 16.13 -16.93 16.79
N PHE A 132 15.59 -16.45 15.67
CA PHE A 132 14.95 -17.31 14.67
C PHE A 132 15.90 -18.40 14.16
N ALA A 133 17.13 -18.04 13.79
CA ALA A 133 18.14 -18.98 13.29
C ALA A 133 18.58 -20.01 14.34
N ASN A 134 18.69 -19.61 15.61
CA ASN A 134 19.24 -20.46 16.67
C ASN A 134 18.18 -21.29 17.40
N GLU A 135 16.96 -20.78 17.52
CA GLU A 135 15.90 -21.38 18.32
C GLU A 135 14.83 -22.01 17.42
N THR A 136 14.20 -21.21 16.55
CA THR A 136 13.12 -21.70 15.68
C THR A 136 13.65 -22.67 14.63
N CYS A 137 14.68 -22.29 13.87
CA CYS A 137 15.25 -23.17 12.84
C CYS A 137 15.90 -24.44 13.42
N ALA A 138 16.25 -24.48 14.72
CA ALA A 138 16.80 -25.68 15.34
C ALA A 138 15.74 -26.79 15.53
N VAL A 139 14.46 -26.44 15.61
CA VAL A 139 13.35 -27.39 15.81
C VAL A 139 12.86 -28.00 14.48
N PHE A 140 13.04 -27.28 13.38
CA PHE A 140 12.61 -27.69 12.04
C PHE A 140 13.81 -28.13 11.20
N GLU A 141 13.95 -29.43 10.97
CA GLU A 141 14.92 -29.97 10.02
C GLU A 141 14.49 -29.68 8.58
N THR A 142 14.76 -28.47 8.10
CA THR A 142 14.35 -28.02 6.77
C THR A 142 15.18 -28.63 5.65
N GLU A 143 14.52 -28.91 4.54
CA GLU A 143 15.10 -29.45 3.31
C GLU A 143 14.83 -28.51 2.13
N GLU A 144 15.41 -28.81 0.98
CA GLU A 144 15.04 -28.18 -0.30
C GLU A 144 13.54 -28.31 -0.57
N LEU A 145 12.91 -27.19 -0.92
CA LEU A 145 11.55 -27.22 -1.47
C LEU A 145 11.56 -28.06 -2.75
N LYS A 146 10.43 -28.66 -3.12
CA LYS A 146 10.30 -29.48 -4.36
C LYS A 146 10.88 -28.77 -5.60
N ARG A 147 10.63 -27.46 -5.71
CA ARG A 147 11.13 -26.63 -6.82
C ARG A 147 12.66 -26.46 -6.81
N GLU A 148 13.27 -26.43 -5.63
CA GLU A 148 14.71 -26.27 -5.45
C GLU A 148 15.42 -27.57 -5.85
N THR A 149 14.89 -28.71 -5.40
CA THR A 149 15.36 -30.04 -5.81
C THR A 149 15.26 -30.21 -7.32
N ALA A 150 14.12 -29.88 -7.93
CA ALA A 150 13.95 -29.95 -9.38
C ALA A 150 14.90 -29.01 -10.14
N ALA A 151 15.14 -27.80 -9.63
CA ALA A 151 16.09 -26.86 -10.24
C ALA A 151 17.53 -27.36 -10.14
N ARG A 152 17.91 -27.98 -9.00
CA ARG A 152 19.21 -28.62 -8.83
C ARG A 152 19.41 -29.76 -9.82
N HIS A 153 18.46 -30.68 -9.94
CA HIS A 153 18.54 -31.77 -10.92
C HIS A 153 18.65 -31.28 -12.36
N ARG A 154 17.90 -30.24 -12.76
CA ARG A 154 18.05 -29.62 -14.08
C ARG A 154 19.45 -29.04 -14.32
N ARG A 155 20.05 -28.43 -13.29
CA ARG A 155 21.42 -27.90 -13.38
C ARG A 155 22.46 -29.01 -13.46
N GLU A 156 22.30 -30.07 -12.67
CA GLU A 156 23.17 -31.25 -12.70
C GLU A 156 23.10 -31.94 -14.07
N ALA A 157 21.90 -32.13 -14.63
CA ALA A 157 21.71 -32.68 -15.97
C ALA A 157 22.34 -31.80 -17.06
N LYS A 158 22.15 -30.47 -17.00
CA LYS A 158 22.77 -29.53 -17.94
C LYS A 158 24.30 -29.48 -17.81
N ALA A 159 24.83 -29.66 -16.59
CA ALA A 159 26.27 -29.72 -16.37
C ALA A 159 26.86 -31.06 -16.86
N ALA A 160 26.12 -32.16 -16.73
CA ALA A 160 26.49 -33.45 -17.31
C ALA A 160 26.52 -33.38 -18.84
N SER A 161 25.46 -32.87 -19.48
CA SER A 161 25.41 -32.75 -20.93
C SER A 161 26.52 -31.85 -21.49
N LYS A 162 26.85 -30.74 -20.81
CA LYS A 162 28.01 -29.91 -21.19
C LYS A 162 29.35 -30.63 -21.07
N ARG A 163 29.53 -31.51 -20.07
CA ARG A 163 30.77 -32.29 -19.92
C ARG A 163 30.90 -33.36 -20.98
N ASP A 164 29.78 -33.97 -21.38
CA ASP A 164 29.75 -34.97 -22.45
C ASP A 164 29.98 -34.32 -23.82
N ALA A 165 29.43 -33.12 -24.06
CA ALA A 165 29.66 -32.34 -25.29
C ALA A 165 31.09 -31.77 -25.40
N ALA A 166 31.76 -31.47 -24.28
CA ALA A 166 33.13 -30.93 -24.27
C ALA A 166 34.24 -31.98 -24.49
N GLY A 167 33.90 -33.23 -24.82
CA GLY A 167 34.88 -34.27 -25.15
C GLY A 167 35.92 -34.53 -24.05
N ALA A 168 35.61 -34.19 -22.79
CA ALA A 168 36.54 -34.31 -21.68
C ALA A 168 36.79 -35.80 -21.40
N THR A 169 37.88 -36.32 -21.96
CA THR A 169 38.38 -37.68 -21.73
C THR A 169 38.26 -38.06 -20.26
N ARG A 170 37.64 -39.21 -19.99
CA ARG A 170 37.59 -39.86 -18.67
C ARG A 170 39.01 -40.09 -18.15
N ARG A 171 39.66 -39.09 -17.55
CA ARG A 171 40.76 -39.35 -16.61
C ARG A 171 40.13 -39.97 -15.38
N ARG A 172 40.23 -41.30 -15.29
CA ARG A 172 39.96 -42.12 -14.10
C ARG A 172 40.36 -41.33 -12.84
N PRO A 173 39.42 -40.98 -11.95
CA PRO A 173 39.79 -40.52 -10.63
C PRO A 173 40.42 -41.72 -9.91
N GLN A 174 41.67 -41.59 -9.49
CA GLN A 174 42.19 -42.45 -8.44
C GLN A 174 41.25 -42.34 -7.24
N ALA A 175 40.86 -43.50 -6.72
CA ALA A 175 39.95 -43.66 -5.62
C ALA A 175 40.36 -42.82 -4.40
N ARG A 176 39.76 -41.64 -4.24
CA ARG A 176 39.57 -41.05 -2.90
C ARG A 176 38.34 -41.71 -2.31
N ARG A 177 38.58 -42.63 -1.38
CA ARG A 177 37.58 -43.20 -0.47
C ARG A 177 36.81 -42.05 0.19
N GLY A 178 35.53 -41.97 -0.14
CA GLY A 178 34.56 -41.02 0.37
C GLY A 178 33.27 -41.26 -0.40
N SER A 179 32.61 -42.37 -0.08
CA SER A 179 31.30 -42.73 -0.64
C SER A 179 30.28 -41.65 -0.31
N SER A 180 29.92 -40.83 -1.29
CA SER A 180 28.60 -40.23 -1.35
C SER A 180 28.04 -40.53 -2.73
N GLU A 181 27.17 -41.52 -2.81
CA GLU A 181 26.25 -41.64 -3.94
C GLU A 181 25.59 -40.27 -4.19
N PRO A 182 25.30 -39.89 -5.45
CA PRO A 182 24.54 -38.68 -5.70
C PRO A 182 23.20 -38.78 -4.94
N SER A 183 23.01 -37.93 -3.93
CA SER A 183 21.78 -37.98 -3.15
C SER A 183 20.61 -37.63 -4.05
N THR A 184 19.78 -38.64 -4.35
CA THR A 184 18.58 -38.52 -5.18
C THR A 184 17.46 -37.75 -4.47
N GLY A 185 17.55 -37.57 -3.15
CA GLY A 185 16.58 -36.84 -2.33
C GLY A 185 16.86 -35.34 -2.16
N PRO A 186 15.91 -34.60 -1.54
CA PRO A 186 16.10 -33.21 -1.14
C PRO A 186 17.30 -33.04 -0.21
N LEU A 187 18.08 -31.96 -0.39
CA LEU A 187 19.21 -31.65 0.49
C LEU A 187 18.73 -30.91 1.75
N LYS A 188 19.39 -31.14 2.90
CA LYS A 188 19.16 -30.35 4.11
C LYS A 188 19.54 -28.89 3.86
N LYS A 189 18.71 -27.96 4.36
CA LYS A 189 18.94 -26.52 4.29
C LYS A 189 18.94 -25.95 5.69
N ARG A 190 19.84 -25.00 5.94
CA ARG A 190 19.85 -24.19 7.17
C ARG A 190 19.62 -22.73 6.80
N TYR A 191 19.06 -21.97 7.73
CA TYR A 191 19.00 -20.52 7.59
C TYR A 191 20.38 -19.93 7.91
N HIS A 192 20.91 -19.09 7.02
CA HIS A 192 22.26 -18.55 7.13
C HIS A 192 22.22 -17.02 7.14
N LEU A 193 22.78 -16.43 8.19
CA LEU A 193 22.86 -14.98 8.39
C LEU A 193 24.19 -14.36 7.92
N GLY A 194 25.20 -15.18 7.66
CA GLY A 194 26.56 -14.73 7.29
C GLY A 194 26.68 -14.23 5.85
N THR A 195 25.71 -13.46 5.37
CA THR A 195 25.77 -12.81 4.07
C THR A 195 25.84 -11.31 4.27
N TYR A 196 26.57 -10.61 3.42
CA TYR A 196 26.70 -9.14 3.44
C TYR A 196 25.34 -8.44 3.62
N LYS A 197 24.29 -8.96 2.96
CA LYS A 197 22.94 -8.38 2.98
C LYS A 197 22.30 -8.27 4.37
N HIS A 198 22.64 -9.17 5.30
CA HIS A 198 22.17 -9.05 6.69
C HIS A 198 23.02 -8.05 7.47
N HIS A 199 24.31 -7.97 7.15
CA HIS A 199 25.27 -7.13 7.85
C HIS A 199 25.22 -5.66 7.41
N CYS A 200 24.67 -5.34 6.24
CA CYS A 200 24.46 -3.97 5.79
C CYS A 200 23.16 -3.33 6.31
N ILE A 201 22.27 -4.08 6.98
CA ILE A 201 21.02 -3.55 7.55
C ILE A 201 21.27 -2.32 8.46
N PRO A 202 22.23 -2.34 9.41
CA PRO A 202 22.49 -1.20 10.28
C PRO A 202 23.15 -0.01 9.58
N ASP A 203 23.65 -0.18 8.34
CA ASP A 203 24.31 0.88 7.59
C ASP A 203 23.30 1.83 6.90
N TYR A 204 22.04 1.39 6.74
CA TYR A 204 21.01 2.19 6.06
C TYR A 204 20.78 3.55 6.73
N PRO A 205 20.57 3.68 8.06
CA PRO A 205 20.34 4.98 8.69
C PRO A 205 21.52 5.95 8.50
N ARG A 206 22.76 5.45 8.61
CA ARG A 206 23.97 6.24 8.34
C ARG A 206 24.00 6.70 6.88
N THR A 207 23.78 5.78 5.94
CA THR A 207 23.75 6.07 4.51
C THR A 207 22.68 7.13 4.19
N ILE A 208 21.51 7.05 4.85
CA ILE A 208 20.43 8.01 4.64
C ILE A 208 20.81 9.41 5.15
N ARG A 209 21.54 9.52 6.25
CA ARG A 209 22.06 10.81 6.74
C ARG A 209 23.08 11.42 5.78
N GLU A 210 23.96 10.60 5.22
CA GLU A 210 25.05 11.07 4.36
C GLU A 210 24.58 11.40 2.93
N PHE A 211 23.66 10.60 2.37
CA PHE A 211 23.31 10.65 0.94
C PHE A 211 21.83 10.92 0.65
N GLY A 212 20.99 11.08 1.68
CA GLY A 212 19.55 11.25 1.54
C GLY A 212 18.79 9.92 1.51
N THR A 213 17.49 9.97 1.27
CA THR A 213 16.59 8.79 1.34
C THR A 213 16.92 7.71 0.29
N THR A 214 16.47 6.47 0.53
CA THR A 214 16.84 5.30 -0.30
C THR A 214 16.40 5.38 -1.77
N ASP A 215 15.50 6.30 -2.13
CA ASP A 215 15.13 6.64 -3.50
C ASP A 215 16.09 7.63 -4.18
N SER A 216 16.84 8.42 -3.42
CA SER A 216 17.76 9.45 -3.92
C SER A 216 19.01 8.86 -4.60
N TYR A 217 19.53 7.74 -4.10
CA TYR A 217 20.70 7.05 -4.65
C TYR A 217 20.35 5.69 -5.28
N SER A 218 19.07 5.45 -5.57
CA SER A 218 18.61 4.23 -6.22
C SER A 218 18.97 4.23 -7.71
N THR A 219 19.81 3.29 -8.13
CA THR A 219 20.18 3.08 -9.55
C THR A 219 19.02 2.61 -10.45
N ASN A 220 17.90 2.17 -9.85
CA ASN A 220 16.71 1.71 -10.57
C ASN A 220 16.08 2.79 -11.47
N GLY A 221 16.09 4.07 -11.04
CA GLY A 221 15.52 5.17 -11.81
C GLY A 221 16.23 5.35 -13.16
N PRO A 222 17.56 5.59 -13.17
CA PRO A 222 18.36 5.62 -14.38
C PRO A 222 18.22 4.34 -15.23
N GLU A 223 18.29 3.16 -14.61
CA GLU A 223 18.22 1.88 -15.34
C GLU A 223 16.88 1.68 -16.08
N LEU A 224 15.75 2.01 -15.43
CA LEU A 224 14.44 1.95 -16.07
C LEU A 224 14.29 3.00 -17.16
N GLU A 225 14.86 4.19 -16.99
CA GLU A 225 14.80 5.23 -18.01
C GLU A 225 15.50 4.80 -19.30
N HIS A 226 16.58 3.99 -19.21
CA HIS A 226 17.27 3.42 -20.38
C HIS A 226 16.39 2.49 -21.23
N ARG A 227 15.28 1.95 -20.68
CA ARG A 227 14.34 1.13 -21.47
C ARG A 227 13.55 1.97 -22.48
N LYS A 228 13.24 3.23 -22.15
CA LYS A 228 12.48 4.12 -23.04
C LYS A 228 13.22 4.43 -24.36
N PRO A 229 14.47 4.94 -24.37
CA PRO A 229 15.19 5.20 -25.61
C PRO A 229 15.45 3.91 -26.39
N LYS A 230 15.74 2.78 -25.72
CA LYS A 230 15.88 1.47 -26.40
C LYS A 230 14.58 1.04 -27.09
N GLY A 231 13.44 1.15 -26.42
CA GLY A 231 12.13 0.87 -27.00
C GLY A 231 11.77 1.81 -28.15
N ARG A 232 12.05 3.12 -28.01
CA ARG A 232 11.87 4.12 -29.07
C ARG A 232 12.75 3.81 -30.29
N TYR A 233 14.00 3.41 -30.07
CA TYR A 233 14.95 3.10 -31.14
C TYR A 233 14.47 1.97 -32.05
N VAL A 234 13.89 0.91 -31.48
CA VAL A 234 13.31 -0.22 -32.24
C VAL A 234 12.17 0.24 -33.17
N ARG A 235 11.46 1.31 -32.79
CA ARG A 235 10.37 1.91 -33.58
C ARG A 235 10.86 2.90 -34.65
N THR A 236 12.18 3.07 -34.81
CA THR A 236 12.76 3.95 -35.85
C THR A 236 13.23 3.14 -37.06
N SER A 237 13.35 3.80 -38.22
CA SER A 237 13.97 3.19 -39.40
C SER A 237 15.50 3.05 -39.32
N ARG A 238 16.09 3.32 -38.15
CA ARG A 238 17.55 3.36 -37.87
C ARG A 238 18.34 4.39 -38.71
N LYS A 239 17.69 5.16 -39.60
CA LYS A 239 18.28 6.26 -40.38
C LYS A 239 17.90 7.60 -39.78
N LYS A 240 18.88 8.43 -39.40
CA LYS A 240 18.62 9.71 -38.67
C LYS A 240 17.69 9.49 -37.46
N PHE A 241 17.92 8.39 -36.73
CA PHE A 241 17.03 7.88 -35.69
C PHE A 241 16.78 8.87 -34.54
N VAL A 242 17.74 9.76 -34.23
CA VAL A 242 17.59 10.80 -33.20
C VAL A 242 16.32 11.64 -33.45
N LYS A 243 16.13 12.15 -34.67
CA LYS A 243 14.95 12.96 -35.03
C LYS A 243 13.64 12.17 -34.89
N GLN A 244 13.68 10.88 -35.21
CA GLN A 244 12.52 9.99 -35.08
C GLN A 244 12.20 9.70 -33.62
N MET A 245 13.22 9.41 -32.79
CA MET A 245 13.03 9.20 -31.36
C MET A 245 12.48 10.45 -30.66
N THR A 246 12.98 11.64 -31.00
CA THR A 246 12.45 12.91 -30.47
C THR A 246 11.00 13.13 -30.91
N ALA A 247 10.63 12.74 -32.13
CA ALA A 247 9.24 12.85 -32.60
C ALA A 247 8.31 11.87 -31.85
N ILE A 248 8.75 10.62 -31.63
CA ILE A 248 8.02 9.63 -30.82
C ILE A 248 7.84 10.15 -29.39
N GLU A 249 8.90 10.64 -28.77
CA GLU A 249 8.85 11.23 -27.43
C GLU A 249 7.85 12.39 -27.33
N ARG A 250 7.88 13.33 -28.27
CA ARG A 250 6.93 14.46 -28.30
C ARG A 250 5.49 14.00 -28.49
N ARG A 251 5.25 12.94 -29.26
CA ARG A 251 3.92 12.35 -29.43
C ARG A 251 3.44 11.65 -28.15
N GLU A 252 4.31 10.87 -27.50
CA GLU A 252 4.04 10.25 -26.20
C GLU A 252 3.75 11.29 -25.12
N ALA A 253 4.48 12.41 -25.11
CA ALA A 253 4.25 13.51 -24.17
C ALA A 253 2.91 14.23 -24.40
N ARG A 254 2.49 14.40 -25.66
CA ARG A 254 1.18 14.99 -26.00
C ARG A 254 0.01 14.11 -25.57
N GLY A 255 0.09 12.79 -25.81
CA GLY A 255 -0.95 11.85 -25.38
C GLY A 255 -1.12 11.80 -23.86
N LYS A 256 -0.01 11.83 -23.10
CA LYS A 256 -0.06 11.87 -21.63
C LYS A 256 -0.72 13.13 -21.05
N ASN A 257 -0.61 14.26 -21.74
CA ASN A 257 -1.25 15.50 -21.29
C ASN A 257 -2.77 15.47 -21.55
N GLN A 258 -3.22 14.81 -22.62
CA GLN A 258 -4.65 14.60 -22.87
C GLN A 258 -5.28 13.62 -21.86
N ASP A 259 -4.57 12.55 -21.49
CA ASP A 259 -5.00 11.63 -20.41
C ASP A 259 -5.01 12.30 -19.02
N ALA A 260 -4.25 13.38 -18.85
CA ALA A 260 -4.21 14.15 -17.60
C ALA A 260 -5.32 15.23 -17.53
N GLU A 261 -5.75 15.79 -18.66
CA GLU A 261 -6.86 16.75 -18.74
C GLU A 261 -8.25 16.09 -18.55
N ASP A 262 -8.41 14.81 -18.90
CA ASP A 262 -9.63 14.02 -18.64
C ASP A 262 -9.69 13.40 -17.22
N SER A 263 -8.67 13.63 -16.39
CA SER A 263 -8.67 13.13 -15.02
C SER A 263 -9.46 14.06 -14.11
N ALA A 264 -10.55 13.56 -13.55
CA ALA A 264 -11.35 14.18 -12.48
C ALA A 264 -10.57 14.41 -11.16
N PHE A 265 -9.26 14.70 -11.20
CA PHE A 265 -8.41 14.93 -10.04
C PHE A 265 -8.24 16.43 -9.80
N ASN A 266 -9.22 17.06 -9.13
CA ASN A 266 -9.01 18.36 -8.48
C ASN A 266 -8.36 18.16 -7.09
N PRO A 267 -7.07 18.49 -6.90
CA PRO A 267 -6.35 18.28 -5.64
C PRO A 267 -6.75 19.27 -4.53
N GLU A 268 -7.50 20.32 -4.84
CA GLU A 268 -7.97 21.31 -3.86
C GLU A 268 -9.17 20.80 -3.06
N LEU A 269 -9.95 19.88 -3.63
CA LEU A 269 -11.08 19.27 -2.94
C LEU A 269 -10.59 18.19 -1.97
N HIS A 270 -11.21 18.08 -0.80
CA HIS A 270 -10.97 16.96 0.12
C HIS A 270 -11.44 15.64 -0.49
N HIS A 271 -12.62 15.64 -1.11
CA HIS A 271 -13.22 14.45 -1.68
C HIS A 271 -14.04 14.81 -2.91
N GLN A 272 -14.35 13.78 -3.72
CA GLN A 272 -15.16 13.88 -4.92
C GLN A 272 -16.14 12.70 -4.97
N MET A 273 -17.41 13.04 -5.17
CA MET A 273 -18.51 12.10 -5.39
C MET A 273 -19.28 12.49 -6.66
N GLY A 274 -19.98 11.52 -7.26
CA GLY A 274 -20.81 11.77 -8.44
C GLY A 274 -21.89 12.84 -8.19
N LYS A 275 -22.23 13.57 -9.26
CA LYS A 275 -23.30 14.58 -9.25
C LYS A 275 -24.61 14.07 -9.84
N THR A 276 -24.61 12.88 -10.42
CA THR A 276 -25.77 12.30 -11.11
C THR A 276 -26.87 11.94 -10.12
N GLU A 277 -28.12 12.16 -10.51
CA GLU A 277 -29.32 11.82 -9.75
C GLU A 277 -30.08 10.62 -10.36
N ASN A 278 -29.45 9.89 -11.28
CA ASN A 278 -30.07 8.79 -12.03
C ASN A 278 -30.34 7.55 -11.15
N GLU A 279 -29.42 7.24 -10.23
CA GLU A 279 -29.52 6.13 -9.29
C GLU A 279 -30.10 6.63 -7.98
N TRP A 280 -31.43 6.57 -7.84
CA TRP A 280 -32.14 7.04 -6.67
C TRP A 280 -32.80 5.89 -5.90
N ILE A 281 -32.87 6.07 -4.58
CA ILE A 281 -33.54 5.17 -3.66
C ILE A 281 -34.63 5.98 -2.95
N GLU A 282 -35.85 5.45 -2.93
CA GLU A 282 -36.92 6.00 -2.13
C GLU A 282 -36.78 5.56 -0.67
N MET A 283 -36.73 6.50 0.28
CA MET A 283 -36.62 6.19 1.71
C MET A 283 -37.75 5.29 2.21
N GLY A 284 -39.01 5.58 1.86
CA GLY A 284 -40.16 4.81 2.33
C GLY A 284 -40.12 3.36 1.86
N GLU A 285 -39.89 3.16 0.57
CA GLU A 285 -39.71 1.84 -0.03
C GLU A 285 -38.53 1.08 0.58
N PHE A 286 -37.36 1.74 0.69
CA PHE A 286 -36.14 1.14 1.23
C PHE A 286 -36.34 0.61 2.66
N LEU A 287 -36.94 1.42 3.54
CA LEU A 287 -37.21 1.00 4.92
C LEU A 287 -38.26 -0.11 5.00
N ARG A 288 -39.24 -0.11 4.09
CA ARG A 288 -40.27 -1.15 4.03
C ARG A 288 -39.72 -2.49 3.54
N GLN A 289 -38.89 -2.48 2.50
CA GLN A 289 -38.27 -3.69 1.94
C GLN A 289 -37.30 -4.33 2.92
N ASN A 290 -36.59 -3.52 3.70
CA ASN A 290 -35.59 -3.97 4.67
C ASN A 290 -36.13 -4.02 6.10
N LYS A 291 -37.45 -4.09 6.27
CA LYS A 291 -38.09 -4.09 7.59
C LYS A 291 -37.61 -5.30 8.41
N GLY A 292 -37.01 -5.02 9.56
CA GLY A 292 -36.49 -6.03 10.49
C GLY A 292 -34.99 -6.28 10.36
N ASP A 293 -34.32 -5.73 9.33
CA ASP A 293 -32.86 -5.71 9.28
C ASP A 293 -32.33 -4.74 10.37
N PRO A 294 -31.42 -5.17 11.26
CA PRO A 294 -30.88 -4.30 12.32
C PRO A 294 -30.16 -3.06 11.78
N ALA A 295 -29.62 -3.11 10.55
CA ALA A 295 -28.88 -2.01 9.95
C ALA A 295 -29.77 -0.79 9.65
N VAL A 296 -31.07 -0.98 9.40
CA VAL A 296 -32.01 0.12 9.13
C VAL A 296 -32.77 0.61 10.36
N LYS A 297 -32.42 0.10 11.56
CA LYS A 297 -33.03 0.55 12.81
C LYS A 297 -32.77 2.06 13.00
N ASP A 298 -33.85 2.82 13.13
CA ASP A 298 -33.87 4.28 13.28
C ASP A 298 -33.14 5.05 12.18
N PHE A 299 -33.01 4.47 10.97
CA PHE A 299 -32.22 5.02 9.88
C PHE A 299 -32.58 6.47 9.50
N ASP A 300 -33.87 6.76 9.25
CA ASP A 300 -34.33 8.12 8.87
C ASP A 300 -34.06 9.14 9.97
N ALA A 301 -34.33 8.78 11.24
CA ALA A 301 -34.09 9.65 12.38
C ALA A 301 -32.60 9.95 12.56
N LYS A 302 -31.74 8.91 12.52
CA LYS A 302 -30.28 9.04 12.59
C LYS A 302 -29.72 9.84 11.43
N LEU A 303 -30.24 9.65 10.21
CA LEU A 303 -29.80 10.40 9.03
C LEU A 303 -30.12 11.88 9.17
N LYS A 304 -31.36 12.22 9.55
CA LYS A 304 -31.75 13.62 9.79
C LYS A 304 -30.94 14.27 10.90
N GLN A 305 -30.68 13.55 12.00
CA GLN A 305 -29.82 14.01 13.08
C GLN A 305 -28.40 14.30 12.58
N HIS A 306 -27.86 13.46 11.69
CA HIS A 306 -26.56 13.67 11.07
C HIS A 306 -26.54 14.87 10.10
N LEU A 307 -27.61 15.08 9.33
CA LEU A 307 -27.69 16.15 8.32
C LEU A 307 -27.98 17.54 8.93
N LEU A 308 -28.68 17.60 10.06
CA LEU A 308 -29.09 18.84 10.72
C LEU A 308 -27.93 19.82 11.01
N PRO A 309 -26.85 19.45 11.73
CA PRO A 309 -25.75 20.37 11.97
C PRO A 309 -25.07 20.83 10.66
N ARG A 310 -25.08 19.98 9.63
CA ARG A 310 -24.43 20.22 8.34
C ARG A 310 -25.21 21.21 7.48
N VAL A 311 -26.54 21.08 7.39
CA VAL A 311 -27.36 22.07 6.69
C VAL A 311 -27.31 23.43 7.40
N LEU A 312 -27.30 23.46 8.73
CA LEU A 312 -27.12 24.69 9.51
C LEU A 312 -25.76 25.36 9.22
N ALA A 313 -24.69 24.57 9.06
CA ALA A 313 -23.37 25.10 8.69
C ALA A 313 -23.36 25.71 7.28
N VAL A 314 -24.02 25.08 6.31
CA VAL A 314 -24.16 25.62 4.94
C VAL A 314 -24.91 26.97 4.97
N LEU A 315 -26.02 27.05 5.70
CA LEU A 315 -26.79 28.29 5.84
C LEU A 315 -25.97 29.43 6.48
N LYS A 316 -25.13 29.12 7.48
CA LYS A 316 -24.21 30.09 8.09
C LYS A 316 -23.17 30.60 7.10
N GLN A 317 -22.61 29.73 6.25
CA GLN A 317 -21.57 30.10 5.29
C GLN A 317 -22.09 30.95 4.13
N GLN A 318 -23.33 30.71 3.68
CA GLN A 318 -23.92 31.43 2.55
C GLN A 318 -24.34 32.87 2.90
N GLY A 319 -24.27 33.28 4.18
CA GLY A 319 -24.61 34.65 4.60
C GLY A 319 -26.09 35.00 4.42
N GLU A 320 -26.95 33.99 4.17
CA GLU A 320 -28.39 34.16 3.95
C GLU A 320 -29.17 34.44 5.24
N THR A 321 -28.50 34.36 6.40
CA THR A 321 -29.04 34.62 7.74
C THR A 321 -28.08 35.49 8.53
N ASP A 322 -28.62 36.39 9.36
CA ASP A 322 -27.83 37.04 10.40
C ASP A 322 -27.28 35.94 11.33
N THR A 323 -25.96 35.77 11.42
CA THR A 323 -25.31 34.63 12.10
C THR A 323 -25.76 34.41 13.55
N ASN A 324 -26.31 35.45 14.18
CA ASN A 324 -26.89 35.45 15.52
C ASN A 324 -28.34 34.90 15.59
N SER A 325 -29.00 34.63 14.46
CA SER A 325 -30.39 34.18 14.39
C SER A 325 -30.56 32.68 14.14
N LEU A 326 -29.50 31.97 13.75
CA LEU A 326 -29.53 30.51 13.58
C LEU A 326 -29.32 29.79 14.92
N PRO A 327 -30.19 28.84 15.30
CA PRO A 327 -30.08 28.06 16.52
C PRO A 327 -28.81 27.20 16.57
N SER A 328 -28.44 26.77 17.79
CA SER A 328 -27.50 25.65 17.96
C SER A 328 -28.17 24.35 17.45
N PRO A 329 -27.43 23.41 16.83
CA PRO A 329 -27.99 22.11 16.45
C PRO A 329 -28.75 21.42 17.58
N ASP A 330 -28.28 21.53 18.83
CA ASP A 330 -28.91 20.92 20.02
C ASP A 330 -30.28 21.51 20.36
N SER A 331 -30.57 22.72 19.87
CA SER A 331 -31.87 23.39 20.06
C SER A 331 -32.86 23.13 18.92
N CYS A 332 -32.44 22.41 17.89
CA CYS A 332 -33.24 22.04 16.73
C CYS A 332 -33.72 20.60 16.82
N ARG A 333 -34.85 20.33 16.17
CA ARG A 333 -35.35 18.96 16.00
C ARG A 333 -34.87 18.39 14.68
N ALA A 334 -34.47 17.11 14.67
CA ALA A 334 -34.01 16.45 13.44
C ALA A 334 -35.08 16.47 12.34
N GLU A 335 -36.35 16.44 12.70
CA GLU A 335 -37.50 16.51 11.77
C GLU A 335 -37.61 17.85 11.03
N GLU A 336 -36.86 18.88 11.45
CA GLU A 336 -36.75 20.15 10.73
C GLU A 336 -35.97 19.99 9.43
N VAL A 337 -35.18 18.92 9.28
CA VAL A 337 -34.55 18.55 8.01
C VAL A 337 -35.55 17.79 7.14
N ILE A 338 -36.00 18.44 6.06
CA ILE A 338 -36.87 17.84 5.07
C ILE A 338 -36.00 17.34 3.91
N ILE A 339 -35.99 16.03 3.69
CA ILE A 339 -35.35 15.41 2.52
C ILE A 339 -36.24 15.64 1.30
N LEU A 340 -35.69 16.26 0.26
CA LEU A 340 -36.40 16.61 -0.96
C LEU A 340 -36.45 15.49 -1.99
N GLY A 341 -37.45 15.60 -2.86
CA GLY A 341 -37.73 14.66 -3.94
C GLY A 341 -39.11 14.05 -3.81
N ARG A 342 -39.68 13.59 -4.94
CA ARG A 342 -40.93 12.82 -4.92
C ARG A 342 -40.68 11.56 -4.08
N HIS A 343 -41.30 11.46 -2.89
CA HIS A 343 -41.15 10.35 -1.94
C HIS A 343 -39.82 10.27 -1.15
N ASN A 344 -39.18 11.39 -0.76
CA ASN A 344 -37.96 11.40 0.10
C ASN A 344 -36.80 10.57 -0.48
N ARG A 345 -36.18 11.04 -1.57
CA ARG A 345 -35.15 10.27 -2.28
C ARG A 345 -33.74 10.64 -1.82
N PHE A 346 -32.86 9.65 -1.86
CA PHE A 346 -31.42 9.84 -1.77
C PHE A 346 -30.76 9.06 -2.92
N PHE A 347 -29.56 9.47 -3.31
CA PHE A 347 -28.94 9.03 -4.57
C PHE A 347 -27.64 8.29 -4.28
N GLU A 348 -27.51 7.07 -4.81
CA GLU A 348 -26.36 6.21 -4.57
C GLU A 348 -25.20 6.51 -5.53
N HIS A 349 -23.99 6.47 -4.98
CA HIS A 349 -22.75 6.59 -5.73
C HIS A 349 -21.85 5.37 -5.48
N ARG A 350 -21.34 4.78 -6.56
CA ARG A 350 -20.46 3.59 -6.48
C ARG A 350 -19.04 3.94 -6.01
N ILE A 351 -18.59 5.15 -6.27
CA ILE A 351 -17.20 5.58 -6.05
C ILE A 351 -17.18 6.91 -5.31
N LEU A 352 -16.48 6.92 -4.17
CA LEU A 352 -16.01 8.13 -3.50
C LEU A 352 -14.49 8.19 -3.66
N ARG A 353 -13.96 9.35 -4.04
CA ARG A 353 -12.51 9.60 -4.07
C ARG A 353 -12.14 10.53 -2.92
N VAL A 354 -11.17 10.15 -2.10
CA VAL A 354 -10.71 10.94 -0.95
C VAL A 354 -9.27 11.37 -1.18
N ASN A 355 -9.04 12.66 -1.34
CA ASN A 355 -7.72 13.26 -1.45
C ASN A 355 -7.15 13.51 -0.05
N TYR A 356 -5.90 13.13 0.16
CA TYR A 356 -5.20 13.38 1.41
C TYR A 356 -3.78 13.92 1.16
N THR A 357 -3.23 14.54 2.20
CA THR A 357 -1.82 14.93 2.22
C THR A 357 -1.04 13.83 2.93
N SER A 358 -0.07 13.25 2.25
CA SER A 358 0.78 12.21 2.81
C SER A 358 1.78 12.77 3.82
N TYR A 359 2.40 11.89 4.63
CA TYR A 359 3.39 12.27 5.63
C TYR A 359 4.54 13.15 5.09
N ASP A 360 4.93 12.98 3.82
CA ASP A 360 5.96 13.73 3.10
C ASP A 360 5.42 14.91 2.28
N VAL A 361 4.22 15.41 2.63
CA VAL A 361 3.59 16.62 2.06
C VAL A 361 3.25 16.48 0.56
N ARG A 362 3.03 15.25 0.08
CA ARG A 362 2.53 15.00 -1.27
C ARG A 362 1.01 14.83 -1.25
N ARG A 363 0.38 15.04 -2.40
CA ARG A 363 -1.04 14.74 -2.60
C ARG A 363 -1.20 13.34 -3.14
N ASP A 364 -2.10 12.58 -2.52
CA ASP A 364 -2.51 11.25 -2.97
C ASP A 364 -4.02 11.10 -2.80
N GLN A 365 -4.59 10.03 -3.39
CA GLN A 365 -6.03 9.81 -3.41
C GLN A 365 -6.36 8.33 -3.23
N ASP A 366 -7.27 8.05 -2.30
CA ASP A 366 -7.88 6.74 -2.15
C ASP A 366 -9.23 6.69 -2.86
N MET A 367 -9.52 5.52 -3.43
CA MET A 367 -10.83 5.20 -4.00
C MET A 367 -11.59 4.31 -3.01
N VAL A 368 -12.72 4.81 -2.52
CA VAL A 368 -13.62 4.09 -1.63
C VAL A 368 -14.82 3.60 -2.44
N ASN A 369 -15.08 2.30 -2.35
CA ASN A 369 -16.24 1.67 -2.99
C ASN A 369 -16.85 0.67 -2.00
N ALA A 370 -18.10 0.93 -1.62
CA ALA A 370 -18.83 0.11 -0.66
C ALA A 370 -19.00 -1.36 -1.09
N HIS A 371 -18.88 -1.67 -2.38
CA HIS A 371 -19.13 -2.98 -2.97
C HIS A 371 -17.85 -3.75 -3.33
N SER A 372 -16.68 -3.25 -2.92
CA SER A 372 -15.39 -3.92 -3.14
C SER A 372 -14.60 -4.08 -1.83
N SER A 373 -13.40 -4.64 -1.93
CA SER A 373 -12.41 -4.68 -0.84
C SER A 373 -11.98 -3.29 -0.35
N HIS A 374 -12.23 -2.24 -1.15
CA HIS A 374 -11.86 -0.86 -0.86
C HIS A 374 -12.99 -0.11 -0.12
N CYS A 375 -13.66 -0.78 0.81
CA CYS A 375 -14.79 -0.24 1.57
C CYS A 375 -14.40 0.27 2.96
N ASN A 376 -13.16 0.04 3.43
CA ASN A 376 -12.77 0.40 4.79
C ASN A 376 -12.12 1.79 4.84
N ILE A 377 -12.58 2.60 5.79
CA ILE A 377 -12.11 3.98 6.01
C ILE A 377 -11.56 4.14 7.42
N MET A 378 -10.67 5.13 7.59
CA MET A 378 -10.21 5.58 8.90
C MET A 378 -10.55 7.05 9.12
N VAL A 379 -10.95 7.38 10.34
CA VAL A 379 -11.39 8.72 10.75
C VAL A 379 -10.75 9.08 12.09
N LEU A 380 -10.69 10.36 12.42
CA LEU A 380 -10.27 10.79 13.75
C LEU A 380 -11.40 10.59 14.76
N CYS A 381 -11.06 10.02 15.91
CA CYS A 381 -11.94 9.97 17.06
C CYS A 381 -11.48 11.03 18.06
N HIS A 382 -12.43 11.79 18.61
CA HIS A 382 -12.19 12.66 19.76
C HIS A 382 -12.75 11.94 20.99
N PRO A 383 -11.98 11.73 22.07
CA PRO A 383 -12.51 11.12 23.27
C PRO A 383 -13.66 11.97 23.81
N CYS A 384 -14.77 11.31 24.14
CA CYS A 384 -15.91 11.92 24.82
C CYS A 384 -15.49 12.38 26.23
N ASP A 385 -15.65 13.67 26.53
CA ASP A 385 -15.84 14.34 27.83
C ASP A 385 -15.05 13.90 29.09
N ASP A 386 -13.97 13.12 29.00
CA ASP A 386 -13.04 12.91 30.11
C ASP A 386 -11.92 13.96 30.08
N PHE A 387 -12.22 15.12 30.69
CA PHE A 387 -11.34 16.27 30.86
C PHE A 387 -10.00 16.00 31.60
N ASN A 388 -9.71 14.75 31.98
CA ASN A 388 -8.46 14.33 32.62
C ASN A 388 -7.58 13.42 31.74
N ALA A 389 -8.02 13.02 30.54
CA ALA A 389 -7.19 12.29 29.58
C ALA A 389 -6.54 13.26 28.59
N ILE A 390 -5.46 13.91 29.04
CA ILE A 390 -4.78 15.01 28.33
C ILE A 390 -4.14 14.58 26.97
N ASP A 391 -4.20 13.31 26.54
CA ASP A 391 -3.17 12.78 25.64
C ASP A 391 -3.50 12.06 24.31
N HIS A 392 -4.72 11.68 23.90
CA HIS A 392 -4.83 10.79 22.72
C HIS A 392 -5.99 11.06 21.74
N LEU A 393 -5.70 11.80 20.66
CA LEU A 393 -6.39 11.62 19.38
C LEU A 393 -6.16 10.18 18.91
N SER A 394 -7.23 9.43 18.65
CA SER A 394 -7.15 8.06 18.15
C SER A 394 -7.85 7.91 16.80
N TYR A 395 -7.62 6.78 16.13
CA TYR A 395 -8.32 6.44 14.90
C TYR A 395 -9.51 5.55 15.19
N ARG A 396 -10.63 5.80 14.50
CA ARG A 396 -11.73 4.86 14.38
C ARG A 396 -11.81 4.34 12.96
N TYR A 397 -12.26 3.10 12.80
CA TYR A 397 -12.34 2.42 11.51
C TYR A 397 -13.77 1.99 11.22
N GLY A 398 -14.20 2.13 9.97
CA GLY A 398 -15.54 1.75 9.55
C GLY A 398 -15.53 1.08 8.18
N ARG A 399 -16.43 0.12 7.98
CA ARG A 399 -16.78 -0.42 6.68
C ARG A 399 -17.91 0.43 6.09
N VAL A 400 -17.67 1.02 4.92
CA VAL A 400 -18.68 1.76 4.16
C VAL A 400 -19.65 0.75 3.52
N LEU A 401 -20.93 0.91 3.84
CA LEU A 401 -22.03 0.11 3.30
C LEU A 401 -22.65 0.76 2.05
N GLY A 402 -22.59 2.10 1.98
CA GLY A 402 -23.01 2.86 0.81
C GLY A 402 -22.55 4.31 0.88
N ALA A 403 -22.40 4.92 -0.29
CA ALA A 403 -22.07 6.33 -0.45
C ALA A 403 -23.24 7.03 -1.14
N TYR A 404 -23.71 8.12 -0.57
CA TYR A 404 -24.93 8.76 -1.01
C TYR A 404 -24.80 10.28 -1.03
N HIS A 405 -25.67 10.92 -1.81
CA HIS A 405 -26.03 12.30 -1.54
C HIS A 405 -27.55 12.46 -1.46
N VAL A 406 -27.96 13.56 -0.86
CA VAL A 406 -29.36 13.91 -0.66
C VAL A 406 -29.54 15.41 -0.79
N ASN A 407 -30.68 15.82 -1.32
CA ASN A 407 -31.09 17.22 -1.37
C ASN A 407 -32.01 17.49 -0.18
N VAL A 408 -31.73 18.53 0.61
CA VAL A 408 -32.51 18.85 1.82
C VAL A 408 -32.95 20.30 1.87
N ILE A 409 -34.08 20.55 2.53
CA ILE A 409 -34.52 21.87 3.00
C ILE A 409 -34.51 21.86 4.52
N TYR A 410 -34.01 22.93 5.11
CA TYR A 410 -34.17 23.19 6.53
C TYR A 410 -35.48 23.96 6.77
N ASN A 411 -36.36 23.41 7.61
CA ASN A 411 -37.67 23.95 7.98
C ASN A 411 -37.76 24.39 9.46
N GLY A 412 -36.62 24.58 10.12
CA GLY A 412 -36.57 24.92 11.55
C GLY A 412 -36.49 26.42 11.84
N PRO A 413 -36.31 26.80 13.12
CA PRO A 413 -36.12 28.18 13.55
C PRO A 413 -34.95 28.86 12.85
N GLY A 414 -35.08 30.16 12.58
CA GLY A 414 -34.06 30.95 11.87
C GLY A 414 -34.03 30.76 10.36
N ARG A 415 -34.96 29.97 9.79
CA ARG A 415 -35.09 29.80 8.34
C ARG A 415 -35.48 31.11 7.63
N VAL A 416 -34.76 31.41 6.53
CA VAL A 416 -35.01 32.58 5.68
C VAL A 416 -35.65 32.24 4.33
N ASN A 417 -35.30 31.10 3.71
CA ASN A 417 -35.83 30.67 2.40
C ASN A 417 -36.11 29.15 2.35
N LEU A 418 -36.48 28.62 1.17
CA LEU A 418 -36.75 27.20 0.90
C LEU A 418 -35.70 26.59 -0.04
N ASN A 419 -34.46 27.10 0.02
CA ASN A 419 -33.43 26.63 -0.89
C ASN A 419 -33.09 25.17 -0.60
N SER A 420 -32.89 24.41 -1.68
CA SER A 420 -32.43 23.03 -1.62
C SER A 420 -30.91 23.02 -1.47
N HIS A 421 -30.41 22.22 -0.52
CA HIS A 421 -28.98 22.04 -0.29
C HIS A 421 -28.59 20.58 -0.50
N ARG A 422 -27.60 20.34 -1.37
CA ARG A 422 -27.04 19.01 -1.60
C ARG A 422 -26.03 18.67 -0.51
N LEU A 423 -26.25 17.57 0.20
CA LEU A 423 -25.35 17.04 1.23
C LEU A 423 -24.95 15.60 0.89
N GLU A 424 -23.66 15.30 1.01
CA GLU A 424 -23.10 13.97 0.78
C GLU A 424 -22.93 13.23 2.11
N PHE A 425 -23.21 11.94 2.19
CA PHE A 425 -23.00 11.16 3.40
C PHE A 425 -22.61 9.73 3.06
N LEU A 426 -21.84 9.09 3.94
CA LEU A 426 -21.61 7.66 3.88
C LEU A 426 -22.40 6.96 4.97
N TRP A 427 -22.97 5.82 4.65
CA TRP A 427 -23.52 4.88 5.62
C TRP A 427 -22.45 3.85 5.97
N VAL A 428 -22.14 3.71 7.26
CA VAL A 428 -21.00 2.93 7.74
C VAL A 428 -21.40 1.96 8.85
N ARG A 429 -20.71 0.82 8.90
CA ARG A 429 -20.69 -0.10 10.03
C ARG A 429 -19.34 -0.01 10.73
N TRP A 430 -19.36 0.24 12.03
CA TRP A 430 -18.14 0.53 12.79
C TRP A 430 -17.44 -0.74 13.25
N TYR A 431 -16.11 -0.69 13.24
CA TYR A 431 -15.26 -1.65 13.92
C TYR A 431 -14.98 -1.17 15.34
N ASP A 432 -14.95 -2.12 16.28
CA ASP A 432 -14.48 -1.95 17.65
C ASP A 432 -13.07 -2.53 17.78
N GLN A 433 -12.24 -1.86 18.58
CA GLN A 433 -10.86 -2.26 18.81
C GLN A 433 -10.76 -3.30 19.93
N ILE A 434 -9.99 -4.36 19.69
CA ILE A 434 -9.83 -5.48 20.63
C ILE A 434 -8.55 -5.29 21.46
N GLY A 435 -8.74 -5.07 22.76
CA GLY A 435 -7.63 -4.92 23.69
C GLY A 435 -6.75 -3.72 23.37
N ARG A 436 -5.54 -3.71 23.92
CA ARG A 436 -4.51 -2.68 23.65
C ARG A 436 -3.26 -3.26 22.96
N GLU A 437 -3.31 -4.54 22.59
CA GLU A 437 -2.21 -5.20 21.88
C GLU A 437 -2.09 -4.60 20.47
N GLY A 438 -0.87 -4.19 20.12
CA GLY A 438 -0.57 -3.53 18.85
C GLY A 438 -0.73 -2.03 18.86
N ASP A 439 -1.26 -1.41 19.92
CA ASP A 439 -1.29 0.05 20.02
C ASP A 439 0.11 0.60 20.24
N ASP A 440 0.93 -0.11 21.03
CA ASP A 440 2.35 0.17 21.24
C ASP A 440 3.23 -0.63 20.26
N TRP A 441 4.24 0.03 19.72
CA TRP A 441 5.27 -0.57 18.88
C TRP A 441 6.06 -1.66 19.61
N ASN A 442 6.25 -1.55 20.93
CA ASN A 442 6.99 -2.56 21.71
C ASN A 442 6.27 -3.90 21.80
N SER A 443 4.94 -3.93 21.62
CA SER A 443 4.20 -5.20 21.62
C SER A 443 4.47 -6.04 20.37
N ARG A 444 5.02 -5.43 19.31
CA ARG A 444 5.36 -6.06 18.02
C ARG A 444 4.22 -6.90 17.43
N ARG A 445 3.00 -6.39 17.55
CA ARG A 445 1.75 -7.02 17.09
C ARG A 445 0.92 -6.01 16.33
N LEU A 446 0.11 -6.49 15.39
CA LEU A 446 -0.86 -5.63 14.71
C LEU A 446 -2.08 -5.42 15.63
N SER A 447 -2.61 -4.20 15.66
CA SER A 447 -3.88 -3.91 16.33
C SER A 447 -5.01 -4.72 15.69
N ARG A 448 -5.96 -5.12 16.54
CA ARG A 448 -7.06 -6.02 16.20
C ARG A 448 -8.40 -5.31 16.27
N LEU A 449 -9.31 -5.71 15.38
CA LEU A 449 -10.66 -5.18 15.26
C LEU A 449 -11.68 -6.31 15.22
N HIS A 450 -12.91 -6.03 15.63
CA HIS A 450 -14.10 -6.82 15.29
C HIS A 450 -15.27 -5.89 14.95
N PHE A 451 -16.34 -6.45 14.42
CA PHE A 451 -17.61 -5.72 14.39
C PHE A 451 -18.30 -5.82 15.73
N GLY A 452 -18.83 -4.70 16.22
CA GLY A 452 -19.77 -4.69 17.33
C GLY A 452 -21.03 -5.51 17.01
N PRO A 453 -21.79 -5.95 18.03
CA PRO A 453 -23.08 -6.62 17.84
C PRO A 453 -24.02 -5.79 16.97
N LEU A 454 -24.78 -6.44 16.08
CA LEU A 454 -25.68 -5.74 15.15
C LEU A 454 -26.79 -4.96 15.86
N GLU A 455 -27.18 -5.40 17.06
CA GLU A 455 -28.22 -4.79 17.86
C GLU A 455 -27.76 -3.53 18.60
N ASP A 456 -26.43 -3.29 18.68
CA ASP A 456 -25.88 -2.09 19.30
C ASP A 456 -26.30 -0.85 18.53
N GLU A 457 -26.81 0.14 19.25
CA GLU A 457 -27.24 1.42 18.68
C GLU A 457 -26.10 2.14 17.95
N ASN A 458 -24.85 1.88 18.33
CA ASN A 458 -23.65 2.48 17.76
C ASN A 458 -22.95 1.63 16.69
N ALA A 459 -23.50 0.45 16.35
CA ALA A 459 -22.91 -0.42 15.33
C ALA A 459 -22.92 0.22 13.93
N PHE A 460 -23.96 0.99 13.64
CA PHE A 460 -24.16 1.69 12.37
C PHE A 460 -24.24 3.20 12.58
N GLY A 461 -23.72 3.96 11.63
CA GLY A 461 -23.80 5.41 11.65
C GLY A 461 -23.64 6.04 10.28
N PHE A 462 -23.67 7.36 10.29
CA PHE A 462 -23.43 8.19 9.11
C PHE A 462 -22.20 9.06 9.33
N ILE A 463 -21.46 9.33 8.27
CA ILE A 463 -20.30 10.20 8.31
C ILE A 463 -20.29 11.18 7.15
N ASP A 464 -19.82 12.40 7.41
CA ASP A 464 -19.50 13.37 6.36
C ASP A 464 -18.22 12.88 5.65
N PRO A 465 -18.20 12.73 4.31
CA PRO A 465 -16.97 12.37 3.61
C PRO A 465 -15.77 13.28 3.90
N SER A 466 -16.00 14.50 4.41
CA SER A 466 -14.97 15.45 4.86
C SER A 466 -14.23 15.02 6.13
N ASP A 467 -14.79 14.10 6.93
CA ASP A 467 -14.17 13.60 8.17
C ASP A 467 -13.24 12.40 7.93
N ILE A 468 -13.20 11.90 6.70
CA ILE A 468 -12.41 10.71 6.33
C ILE A 468 -10.96 11.11 6.14
N LEU A 469 -10.06 10.52 6.92
CA LEU A 469 -8.64 10.78 6.74
C LEU A 469 -8.07 10.11 5.49
N ARG A 470 -8.48 8.87 5.24
CA ARG A 470 -8.13 8.02 4.09
C ARG A 470 -8.80 6.65 4.18
N GLY A 471 -8.65 5.82 3.14
CA GLY A 471 -8.96 4.39 3.19
C GLY A 471 -7.94 3.61 4.04
N CYS A 472 -8.34 2.46 4.56
CA CYS A 472 -7.47 1.59 5.35
C CYS A 472 -7.51 0.12 4.89
N HIS A 473 -6.41 -0.60 5.12
CA HIS A 473 -6.30 -2.01 4.75
C HIS A 473 -6.57 -2.90 5.97
N ILE A 474 -7.76 -3.49 6.00
CA ILE A 474 -8.24 -4.37 7.06
C ILE A 474 -8.23 -5.82 6.54
N ILE A 475 -7.43 -6.68 7.16
CA ILE A 475 -7.23 -8.07 6.71
C ILE A 475 -7.85 -9.02 7.74
N PRO A 476 -8.65 -10.02 7.34
CA PRO A 476 -9.17 -11.00 8.28
C PRO A 476 -8.08 -11.71 9.09
N ARG A 477 -8.35 -11.99 10.37
CA ARG A 477 -7.55 -12.88 11.20
C ARG A 477 -7.96 -14.32 10.90
N PHE A 478 -7.35 -14.90 9.88
CA PHE A 478 -7.76 -16.18 9.32
C PHE A 478 -7.77 -17.34 10.34
N SER A 479 -6.93 -17.29 11.37
CA SER A 479 -6.85 -18.31 12.42
C SER A 479 -8.13 -18.48 13.24
N LEU A 480 -9.01 -17.49 13.29
CA LEU A 480 -10.24 -17.54 14.11
C LEU A 480 -11.49 -17.94 13.33
N ASN A 481 -11.38 -18.07 12.00
CA ASN A 481 -12.46 -18.35 11.06
C ASN A 481 -13.52 -17.24 10.98
N GLU A 482 -14.43 -17.42 10.04
CA GLU A 482 -15.63 -16.60 9.86
C GLU A 482 -16.58 -16.73 11.06
N VAL A 483 -17.37 -15.69 11.32
CA VAL A 483 -18.40 -15.70 12.37
C VAL A 483 -19.46 -16.74 12.03
N HIS A 484 -19.91 -16.74 10.78
CA HIS A 484 -20.96 -17.62 10.24
C HIS A 484 -20.36 -18.78 9.43
N ALA A 485 -19.42 -19.53 10.04
CA ALA A 485 -18.77 -20.66 9.36
C ALA A 485 -19.73 -21.83 9.04
N ASP A 486 -20.88 -21.90 9.72
CA ASP A 486 -21.94 -22.86 9.42
C ASP A 486 -22.95 -22.26 8.42
N PRO A 487 -23.08 -22.81 7.20
CA PRO A 487 -24.01 -22.33 6.18
C PRO A 487 -25.48 -22.34 6.63
N THR A 488 -25.83 -23.12 7.66
CA THR A 488 -27.20 -23.20 8.19
C THR A 488 -27.57 -22.04 9.10
N HIS A 489 -26.57 -21.34 9.65
CA HIS A 489 -26.73 -20.16 10.51
C HIS A 489 -26.11 -18.95 9.79
N GLY A 490 -26.72 -18.59 8.66
CA GLY A 490 -26.30 -17.44 7.84
C GLY A 490 -26.37 -16.10 8.57
N GLY A 491 -25.78 -15.08 7.96
CA GLY A 491 -25.84 -13.70 8.46
C GLY A 491 -27.27 -13.19 8.60
N TRP A 492 -27.50 -12.34 9.60
CA TRP A 492 -28.79 -11.78 9.98
C TRP A 492 -29.13 -10.48 9.24
N SER A 493 -28.12 -9.80 8.67
CA SER A 493 -28.29 -8.52 7.99
C SER A 493 -27.65 -8.53 6.59
N PRO A 494 -28.45 -8.77 5.53
CA PRO A 494 -27.98 -8.65 4.15
C PRO A 494 -27.33 -7.30 3.85
N LEU A 495 -27.83 -6.21 4.46
CA LEU A 495 -27.27 -4.87 4.25
C LEU A 495 -25.91 -4.69 4.92
N ALA A 496 -25.71 -5.25 6.12
CA ALA A 496 -24.42 -5.23 6.81
C ALA A 496 -23.40 -6.21 6.21
N ARG A 497 -23.88 -7.17 5.38
CA ARG A 497 -23.12 -8.26 4.75
C ARG A 497 -22.39 -9.12 5.77
N ASP A 498 -23.04 -9.34 6.90
CA ASP A 498 -22.48 -10.02 8.06
C ASP A 498 -22.20 -11.51 7.84
N HIS A 499 -22.89 -12.15 6.88
CA HIS A 499 -22.60 -13.52 6.46
C HIS A 499 -21.13 -13.75 6.05
N SER A 500 -20.42 -12.70 5.65
CA SER A 500 -19.00 -12.74 5.23
C SER A 500 -18.03 -12.24 6.32
N ASP A 501 -18.52 -11.99 7.53
CA ASP A 501 -17.71 -11.45 8.61
C ASP A 501 -16.76 -12.48 9.22
N TRP A 502 -15.60 -11.99 9.61
CA TRP A 502 -14.60 -12.72 10.37
C TRP A 502 -14.68 -12.31 11.82
N LYS A 503 -14.34 -13.24 12.73
CA LYS A 503 -14.41 -12.97 14.17
C LYS A 503 -13.50 -11.82 14.59
N GLU A 504 -12.33 -11.74 13.97
CA GLU A 504 -11.39 -10.64 14.16
C GLU A 504 -10.72 -10.26 12.85
N TYR A 505 -10.21 -9.04 12.81
CA TYR A 505 -9.44 -8.47 11.72
C TYR A 505 -8.16 -7.82 12.26
N TYR A 506 -7.13 -7.76 11.42
CA TYR A 506 -5.92 -6.98 11.66
C TYR A 506 -5.94 -5.69 10.87
N ILE A 507 -5.42 -4.62 11.48
CA ILE A 507 -5.12 -3.38 10.76
C ILE A 507 -3.73 -3.48 10.15
N ASN A 508 -3.62 -3.47 8.83
CA ASN A 508 -2.33 -3.47 8.16
C ASN A 508 -1.73 -2.05 8.12
N ARG A 509 -0.97 -1.72 9.16
CA ARG A 509 -0.24 -0.44 9.26
C ARG A 509 0.98 -0.33 8.36
N PHE A 510 1.37 -1.40 7.67
CA PHE A 510 2.56 -1.46 6.81
C PHE A 510 2.22 -1.40 5.33
N VAL A 511 0.94 -1.24 4.98
CA VAL A 511 0.46 -1.27 3.59
C VAL A 511 1.15 -0.23 2.70
N ASP A 512 1.47 0.94 3.26
CA ASP A 512 2.30 1.94 2.60
C ASP A 512 3.00 2.83 3.65
N ARG A 513 3.92 3.67 3.15
CA ARG A 513 4.73 4.60 3.96
C ARG A 513 3.86 5.61 4.71
N ASP A 514 2.79 6.07 4.07
CA ASP A 514 1.88 7.04 4.69
C ASP A 514 1.13 6.41 5.86
N MET A 515 0.61 5.20 5.69
CA MET A 515 -0.13 4.47 6.71
C MET A 515 0.78 4.21 7.91
N LEU A 516 2.03 3.78 7.68
CA LEU A 516 3.02 3.59 8.73
C LEU A 516 3.19 4.87 9.57
N MET A 517 3.40 6.01 8.90
CA MET A 517 3.65 7.27 9.57
C MET A 517 2.43 7.81 10.33
N ARG A 518 1.21 7.40 9.98
CA ARG A 518 0.02 7.73 10.78
C ARG A 518 0.04 7.10 12.17
N TYR A 519 0.71 5.96 12.35
CA TYR A 519 0.90 5.32 13.66
C TYR A 519 2.21 5.76 14.36
N HIS A 520 3.07 6.50 13.67
CA HIS A 520 4.14 7.30 14.30
C HIS A 520 3.62 8.73 14.50
N PHE A 521 2.60 8.85 15.36
CA PHE A 521 1.83 10.08 15.54
C PHE A 521 2.73 11.27 15.86
N GLY A 522 2.59 12.36 15.11
CA GLY A 522 3.41 13.56 15.25
C GLY A 522 4.75 13.53 14.48
N TYR A 523 5.10 12.44 13.79
CA TYR A 523 6.32 12.38 12.97
C TYR A 523 6.06 12.55 11.46
N GLY A 524 4.80 12.40 11.01
CA GLY A 524 4.41 12.70 9.64
C GLY A 524 4.15 14.19 9.45
N ILE A 525 5.03 14.92 8.74
CA ILE A 525 4.92 16.38 8.56
C ILE A 525 3.60 16.77 7.90
N GLY A 526 3.16 16.04 6.87
CA GLY A 526 1.89 16.30 6.20
C GLY A 526 0.65 15.86 6.98
N HIS A 527 0.80 15.13 8.09
CA HIS A 527 -0.30 14.75 8.99
C HIS A 527 -0.59 15.86 9.98
N VAL A 528 -1.06 17.02 9.49
CA VAL A 528 -1.23 18.27 10.28
C VAL A 528 -2.06 18.06 11.56
N TYR A 529 -3.07 17.19 11.52
CA TYR A 529 -3.89 16.83 12.69
C TYR A 529 -3.09 16.18 13.83
N SER A 530 -1.90 15.63 13.56
CA SER A 530 -1.03 15.02 14.55
C SER A 530 -0.08 16.00 15.24
N HIS A 531 0.01 17.24 14.73
CA HIS A 531 0.84 18.32 15.27
C HIS A 531 0.04 19.36 16.04
N THR A 532 -1.29 19.27 16.03
CA THR A 532 -2.19 20.21 16.70
C THR A 532 -2.18 19.97 18.21
N LYS A 533 -1.11 20.37 18.88
CA LYS A 533 -1.14 20.60 20.33
C LYS A 533 -1.98 21.85 20.57
N PHE A 534 -3.02 21.71 21.39
CA PHE A 534 -3.61 22.72 22.26
C PHE A 534 -3.07 24.14 22.04
N ARG A 535 -3.96 25.04 21.58
CA ARG A 535 -3.80 26.48 21.85
C ARG A 535 -3.56 26.59 23.36
N GLN A 536 -2.30 26.81 23.78
CA GLN A 536 -1.99 27.06 25.17
C GLN A 536 -2.93 28.16 25.66
N PRO A 537 -3.65 28.00 26.78
CA PRO A 537 -4.18 29.17 27.45
C PRO A 537 -2.98 30.06 27.77
N ALA A 538 -3.04 31.31 27.33
CA ALA A 538 -2.04 32.30 27.68
C ALA A 538 -1.92 32.35 29.21
N GLY A 539 -0.80 31.86 29.75
CA GLY A 539 -0.46 31.97 31.17
C GLY A 539 -0.22 30.65 31.90
N ALA A 540 0.94 30.03 31.68
CA ALA A 540 1.60 29.22 32.71
C ALA A 540 3.14 29.36 32.55
N PRO A 541 3.90 29.51 33.65
CA PRO A 541 5.28 29.98 33.59
C PRO A 541 6.25 28.87 33.17
N ILE A 542 7.27 29.28 32.39
CA ILE A 542 8.38 28.46 31.92
C ILE A 542 9.19 27.98 33.13
N GLY A 543 9.21 26.67 33.36
CA GLY A 543 10.18 26.02 34.23
C GLY A 543 11.45 25.72 33.44
N GLU A 544 12.53 26.45 33.72
CA GLU A 544 13.88 26.14 33.22
C GLU A 544 14.32 24.76 33.71
N HIS A 545 14.52 23.82 32.80
CA HIS A 545 15.33 22.64 33.06
C HIS A 545 16.78 22.95 32.67
N VAL A 546 17.59 23.27 33.68
CA VAL A 546 19.04 23.43 33.58
C VAL A 546 19.67 22.09 33.18
N MET A 547 20.33 22.05 32.02
CA MET A 547 21.23 20.96 31.65
C MET A 547 22.59 21.17 32.30
N THR A 548 22.95 20.31 33.25
CA THR A 548 24.33 20.22 33.75
C THR A 548 25.17 19.44 32.74
N HIS A 549 25.95 20.16 31.93
CA HIS A 549 27.00 19.59 31.10
C HIS A 549 28.19 19.19 31.97
N HIS A 550 28.59 17.92 31.90
CA HIS A 550 29.92 17.47 32.34
C HIS A 550 30.77 17.24 31.09
N ASP A 551 31.76 18.08 30.89
CA ASP A 551 32.66 18.07 29.74
C ASP A 551 34.05 17.55 30.18
N PRO A 552 34.62 16.51 29.55
CA PRO A 552 36.03 16.16 29.73
C PRO A 552 36.90 16.91 28.70
N SER A 553 37.87 17.65 29.22
CA SER A 553 38.77 18.56 28.51
C SER A 553 39.59 17.93 27.37
N ALA A 554 39.72 18.67 26.26
CA ALA A 554 40.74 18.50 25.23
C ALA A 554 41.68 19.75 25.17
N PRO A 555 42.97 19.59 24.79
CA PRO A 555 44.01 20.61 25.00
C PRO A 555 44.06 21.67 23.89
N PRO A 556 44.76 22.81 24.10
CA PRO A 556 44.55 24.03 23.33
C PRO A 556 45.41 24.09 22.06
N ALA A 557 44.83 24.63 20.98
CA ALA A 557 45.57 25.17 19.85
C ALA A 557 45.23 26.66 19.66
N SER A 558 46.30 27.40 19.41
CA SER A 558 46.49 28.84 19.45
C SER A 558 45.65 29.71 18.50
N HIS A 559 45.36 30.91 19.00
CA HIS A 559 44.86 32.11 18.34
C HIS A 559 45.49 32.45 16.97
N ALA A 560 44.66 32.93 16.05
CA ALA A 560 44.97 34.15 15.28
C ALA A 560 43.66 34.83 14.83
N SER A 561 43.44 36.04 15.35
CA SER A 561 42.41 36.97 14.92
C SER A 561 42.72 37.56 13.55
N ASN A 562 41.68 37.93 12.80
CA ASN A 562 41.67 39.23 12.11
C ASN A 562 40.24 39.68 11.79
N THR A 563 40.11 41.00 11.77
CA THR A 563 38.94 41.81 12.14
C THR A 563 38.13 42.29 10.92
N LEU A 564 36.81 42.43 11.15
CA LEU A 564 35.71 43.17 10.48
C LEU A 564 36.07 44.43 9.63
N PRO A 565 35.20 44.91 8.69
CA PRO A 565 34.12 45.84 9.07
C PRO A 565 32.77 45.69 8.34
N ALA A 566 31.81 46.43 8.90
CA ALA A 566 30.36 46.38 8.76
C ALA A 566 29.75 47.18 7.58
N ALA A 567 28.45 46.90 7.35
CA ALA A 567 27.32 47.83 7.23
C ALA A 567 26.53 47.72 5.90
N GLY A 568 25.19 47.72 6.02
CA GLY A 568 24.28 48.11 4.94
C GLY A 568 23.02 47.25 4.82
N SER A 569 21.95 47.70 5.46
CA SER A 569 20.60 47.13 5.44
C SER A 569 19.73 47.61 4.24
N LEU A 570 19.05 46.64 3.58
CA LEU A 570 17.76 46.68 2.82
C LEU A 570 17.71 47.47 1.47
N PRO A 571 16.72 47.27 0.55
CA PRO A 571 15.70 46.20 0.37
C PRO A 571 15.53 45.68 -1.09
N LEU A 572 14.61 44.71 -1.21
CA LEU A 572 13.97 44.07 -2.37
C LEU A 572 13.50 45.01 -3.50
N GLU A 573 13.83 44.70 -4.77
CA GLU A 573 12.95 45.04 -5.91
C GLU A 573 13.19 44.18 -7.16
N SER A 574 12.10 43.97 -7.89
CA SER A 574 11.87 43.10 -9.03
C SER A 574 12.66 43.45 -10.30
N TYR A 575 13.07 42.43 -11.07
CA TYR A 575 13.34 42.58 -12.49
C TYR A 575 12.75 41.43 -13.31
N ARG A 576 11.65 41.75 -14.01
CA ARG A 576 11.23 41.16 -15.28
C ARG A 576 11.84 41.99 -16.41
N GLN A 577 12.50 41.35 -17.36
CA GLN A 577 12.79 41.79 -18.74
C GLN A 577 13.22 40.53 -19.50
N ASN A 578 13.01 40.34 -20.79
CA ASN A 578 12.15 40.85 -21.85
C ASN A 578 12.59 40.01 -23.07
N LEU A 579 11.71 39.74 -24.05
CA LEU A 579 11.98 39.35 -25.45
C LEU A 579 10.68 38.70 -25.96
N GLY A 580 9.97 39.16 -26.98
CA GLY A 580 10.07 40.31 -27.87
C GLY A 580 8.86 40.19 -28.81
N GLN A 581 8.21 41.32 -29.09
CA GLN A 581 7.15 41.46 -30.10
C GLN A 581 7.72 41.21 -31.51
N ASP A 582 6.93 40.62 -32.41
CA ASP A 582 6.47 41.39 -33.58
C ASP A 582 5.23 40.80 -34.27
N VAL A 583 4.32 41.74 -34.63
CA VAL A 583 3.23 41.77 -35.65
C VAL A 583 2.48 40.48 -36.03
N GLY A 584 1.15 40.38 -36.02
CA GLY A 584 0.10 41.39 -36.14
C GLY A 584 -0.72 41.13 -37.41
N LEU A 585 -1.97 40.68 -37.30
CA LEU A 585 -3.06 40.91 -38.27
C LEU A 585 -4.43 40.63 -37.58
N GLU A 586 -5.24 41.69 -37.51
CA GLU A 586 -6.68 41.76 -37.21
C GLU A 586 -7.49 41.07 -38.36
N ALA A 587 -8.77 40.73 -38.33
CA ALA A 587 -9.91 41.02 -37.46
C ALA A 587 -11.14 40.15 -37.90
N GLU A 588 -12.07 39.91 -36.97
CA GLU A 588 -13.56 39.97 -37.15
C GLU A 588 -14.37 38.80 -37.80
N PRO A 589 -15.72 38.72 -37.56
CA PRO A 589 -16.39 37.55 -36.99
C PRO A 589 -17.58 37.02 -37.83
N SER A 590 -18.11 35.86 -37.48
CA SER A 590 -19.47 35.35 -37.79
C SER A 590 -19.53 33.88 -37.35
N SER A 591 -20.60 33.26 -36.90
CA SER A 591 -22.01 33.59 -36.72
C SER A 591 -22.63 32.39 -35.99
N GLU A 592 -23.69 32.64 -35.23
CA GLU A 592 -24.57 31.61 -34.71
C GLU A 592 -25.09 30.66 -35.80
N SER A 593 -25.20 29.38 -35.48
CA SER A 593 -26.28 28.53 -36.01
C SER A 593 -26.59 27.40 -35.03
N ASP A 594 -27.69 27.63 -34.34
CA ASP A 594 -28.58 26.69 -33.69
C ASP A 594 -28.92 25.50 -34.60
N TYR A 595 -28.76 24.28 -34.10
CA TYR A 595 -29.47 23.10 -34.60
C TYR A 595 -29.76 22.15 -33.43
N SER A 596 -30.98 22.26 -32.91
CA SER A 596 -31.65 21.19 -32.20
C SER A 596 -31.94 20.02 -33.15
N MET A 597 -31.68 18.79 -32.72
CA MET A 597 -32.41 17.63 -33.21
C MET A 597 -32.78 16.76 -32.02
N ASP A 598 -34.08 16.73 -31.77
CA ASP A 598 -34.76 15.87 -30.81
C ASP A 598 -34.66 14.39 -31.21
N LEU A 599 -34.44 13.59 -30.18
CA LEU A 599 -34.97 12.25 -29.86
C LEU A 599 -35.58 11.42 -30.98
N ASP A 600 -35.09 10.18 -31.11
CA ASP A 600 -35.95 9.00 -30.99
C ASP A 600 -35.15 7.80 -30.43
N ASP A 601 -35.77 7.14 -29.45
CA ASP A 601 -35.40 5.84 -28.88
C ASP A 601 -35.43 4.76 -29.96
N GLU A 602 -34.45 3.84 -29.96
CA GLU A 602 -34.72 2.40 -30.12
C GLU A 602 -33.46 1.56 -29.81
N ALA A 603 -33.70 0.42 -29.18
CA ALA A 603 -32.70 -0.49 -28.62
C ALA A 603 -32.11 -1.46 -29.65
N PHE A 604 -30.78 -1.56 -29.78
CA PHE A 604 -30.05 -2.71 -30.38
C PHE A 604 -28.65 -2.77 -29.73
N LYS A 605 -28.33 -3.80 -28.93
CA LYS A 605 -27.75 -5.09 -29.33
C LYS A 605 -26.40 -4.93 -30.04
N ASP A 606 -25.32 -5.03 -29.27
CA ASP A 606 -23.98 -5.25 -29.77
C ASP A 606 -23.76 -6.74 -30.02
N GLU A 607 -23.88 -7.15 -31.27
CA GLU A 607 -23.13 -8.27 -31.85
C GLU A 607 -22.52 -7.74 -33.15
N ASP A 608 -21.18 -7.73 -33.22
CA ASP A 608 -20.49 -8.18 -34.42
C ASP A 608 -19.13 -8.76 -33.99
N SER A 609 -19.04 -10.04 -34.29
CA SER A 609 -17.90 -10.94 -34.31
C SER A 609 -16.81 -10.47 -35.26
N ASP A 610 -15.57 -10.87 -34.98
CA ASP A 610 -14.81 -11.59 -36.00
C ASP A 610 -14.05 -12.74 -35.31
N GLU A 611 -14.45 -13.94 -35.71
CA GLU A 611 -13.82 -15.22 -35.47
C GLU A 611 -12.43 -15.26 -36.12
N ASP A 612 -11.50 -15.97 -35.50
CA ASP A 612 -10.82 -17.06 -36.21
C ASP A 612 -10.35 -18.08 -35.16
N SER A 613 -10.97 -19.25 -35.29
CA SER A 613 -10.67 -20.54 -34.68
C SER A 613 -9.24 -21.00 -35.07
N ASP A 614 -8.57 -21.89 -34.34
CA ASP A 614 -8.92 -23.30 -34.29
C ASP A 614 -8.44 -24.00 -33.00
N GLU A 615 -9.32 -24.89 -32.56
CA GLU A 615 -9.18 -26.05 -31.67
C GLU A 615 -8.02 -26.96 -32.15
N ASP A 616 -7.29 -27.71 -31.33
CA ASP A 616 -7.69 -28.86 -30.52
C ASP A 616 -6.45 -29.33 -29.70
N SER A 617 -6.59 -29.73 -28.42
CA SER A 617 -6.61 -31.14 -27.93
C SER A 617 -5.55 -32.07 -28.57
N ASP A 618 -4.81 -32.96 -27.92
CA ASP A 618 -4.63 -33.41 -26.54
C ASP A 618 -3.38 -34.33 -26.59
N GLU A 619 -2.93 -34.78 -25.41
CA GLU A 619 -2.23 -36.06 -25.17
C GLU A 619 -0.71 -36.23 -25.43
N ASP A 620 -0.11 -36.84 -24.39
CA ASP A 620 1.26 -37.34 -24.27
C ASP A 620 1.53 -38.52 -25.21
N SER A 621 2.74 -38.59 -25.80
CA SER A 621 3.45 -39.87 -25.97
C SER A 621 4.92 -39.66 -26.35
N ASP A 622 5.80 -40.33 -25.62
CA ASP A 622 7.20 -40.60 -25.95
C ASP A 622 7.33 -41.32 -27.31
N GLU A 623 8.40 -41.04 -28.09
CA GLU A 623 9.32 -42.06 -28.64
C GLU A 623 10.36 -41.45 -29.61
N ASP A 624 11.53 -42.08 -29.58
CA ASP A 624 12.78 -41.77 -30.27
C ASP A 624 12.69 -41.85 -31.81
N SER A 625 13.49 -41.03 -32.50
CA SER A 625 14.21 -41.49 -33.70
C SER A 625 15.33 -40.51 -34.07
N ASP A 626 16.56 -41.02 -34.01
CA ASP A 626 17.77 -40.48 -34.64
C ASP A 626 17.56 -40.28 -36.15
N GLU A 627 18.12 -39.20 -36.72
CA GLU A 627 18.79 -39.29 -38.01
C GLU A 627 19.72 -38.08 -38.25
N ASP A 628 20.96 -38.43 -38.57
CA ASP A 628 22.11 -37.58 -38.81
C ASP A 628 21.94 -36.66 -40.03
N SER A 629 22.42 -35.42 -39.93
CA SER A 629 23.07 -34.77 -41.06
C SER A 629 24.24 -33.91 -40.56
N ASP A 630 25.42 -34.51 -40.72
CA ASP A 630 26.74 -33.91 -40.68
C ASP A 630 26.92 -33.01 -41.91
N GLU A 631 27.33 -31.75 -41.72
CA GLU A 631 28.25 -31.04 -42.63
C GLU A 631 28.66 -29.67 -42.04
N GLY A 632 29.91 -29.62 -41.55
CA GLY A 632 30.90 -28.72 -42.17
C GLY A 632 31.07 -27.29 -41.64
N ASP A 633 31.76 -27.21 -40.50
CA ASP A 633 32.98 -26.41 -40.24
C ASP A 633 33.04 -24.88 -40.45
N GLY A 634 33.57 -24.20 -39.42
CA GLY A 634 33.89 -22.78 -39.41
C GLY A 634 34.28 -22.26 -38.03
N ALA A 635 35.38 -22.78 -37.48
CA ALA A 635 35.97 -22.37 -36.20
C ALA A 635 36.55 -20.94 -36.26
N GLU A 636 36.24 -20.12 -35.26
CA GLU A 636 37.14 -19.07 -34.75
C GLU A 636 37.08 -19.06 -33.22
N ASP A 637 38.28 -19.02 -32.63
CA ASP A 637 38.60 -19.36 -31.26
C ASP A 637 38.18 -18.27 -30.26
N GLY A 638 37.44 -18.66 -29.23
CA GLY A 638 37.17 -17.85 -28.04
C GLY A 638 37.51 -18.68 -26.81
N GLU A 639 38.59 -18.31 -26.12
CA GLU A 639 39.07 -18.97 -24.91
C GLU A 639 37.99 -18.97 -23.81
N ASP A 640 37.46 -20.16 -23.50
CA ASP A 640 36.56 -20.41 -22.38
C ASP A 640 37.34 -20.35 -21.06
N LEU A 641 37.11 -19.29 -20.28
CA LEU A 641 37.59 -19.15 -18.91
C LEU A 641 36.83 -20.11 -17.97
N ASP A 642 37.58 -21.02 -17.35
CA ASP A 642 37.13 -22.02 -16.37
C ASP A 642 36.63 -21.36 -15.06
N PHE A 643 35.31 -21.26 -14.89
CA PHE A 643 34.62 -20.73 -13.70
C PHE A 643 34.70 -21.67 -12.49
N ARG A 644 35.91 -22.00 -12.02
CA ARG A 644 36.12 -22.85 -10.83
C ARG A 644 36.87 -22.20 -9.67
N ASN A 645 37.21 -20.91 -9.74
CA ASN A 645 37.80 -20.19 -8.61
C ASN A 645 37.28 -18.75 -8.56
N ILE A 646 36.14 -18.52 -7.90
CA ILE A 646 35.69 -17.17 -7.49
C ILE A 646 35.49 -17.20 -5.98
N ASP A 647 36.60 -17.28 -5.26
CA ASP A 647 36.69 -16.96 -3.82
C ASP A 647 37.90 -16.05 -3.54
N GLY A 648 38.47 -15.42 -4.57
CA GLY A 648 39.68 -14.59 -4.45
C GLY A 648 39.77 -13.39 -5.40
N ILE A 649 38.69 -13.00 -6.08
CA ILE A 649 38.66 -11.84 -7.00
C ILE A 649 37.49 -10.92 -6.64
N GLU A 650 37.31 -10.64 -5.34
CA GLU A 650 36.53 -9.47 -4.89
C GLU A 650 37.43 -8.36 -4.33
N GLU A 651 38.73 -8.61 -4.18
CA GLU A 651 39.69 -7.65 -3.58
C GLU A 651 40.50 -6.85 -4.63
N LEU A 652 40.33 -7.10 -5.93
CA LEU A 652 41.07 -6.41 -7.01
C LEU A 652 40.21 -5.51 -7.91
N ILE A 653 38.90 -5.45 -7.71
CA ILE A 653 38.00 -4.58 -8.50
C ILE A 653 37.79 -3.20 -7.83
N ALA A 654 38.37 -2.98 -6.65
CA ALA A 654 38.27 -1.70 -5.92
C ALA A 654 39.30 -0.63 -6.34
N GLU A 655 40.36 -0.97 -7.10
CA GLU A 655 41.43 -0.01 -7.43
C GLU A 655 41.44 0.54 -8.88
N GLU A 656 40.66 0.00 -9.82
CA GLU A 656 40.69 0.46 -11.23
C GLU A 656 39.54 1.38 -11.68
N MET A 657 38.62 1.79 -10.79
CA MET A 657 37.57 2.77 -11.13
C MET A 657 37.86 4.21 -10.70
N TYR A 658 39.08 4.51 -10.27
CA TYR A 658 39.52 5.86 -9.89
C TYR A 658 40.63 6.42 -10.81
N TYR A 659 40.56 6.24 -12.13
CA TYR A 659 41.25 7.12 -13.09
C TYR A 659 40.69 6.92 -14.51
N VAL A 660 39.60 7.62 -14.84
CA VAL A 660 39.35 8.28 -16.15
C VAL A 660 38.45 9.49 -15.93
#